data_AF-A0A9N9Z519-F1
#
_entry.id   AF-A0A9N9Z519-F1
#
_cell.length_a   1.000
_cell.length_b   1.000
_cell.length_c   1.000
_cell.angle_alpha   90.00
_cell.angle_beta   90.00
_cell.angle_gamma   90.00
#
_symmetry.space_group_name_H-M   'P 1'
#
loop_
_entity.id
_entity.type
_entity.pdbx_description
1 polymer ?
#
loop_
_entity_poly.entity_id
_entity_poly.type
_entity_poly.pdbx_seq_one_letter_code
_entity_poly.pdbx_strand_id
1 'polypeptide(L)'
;MADRLLNTVLQYYQDVHDAARTEQIIGTTAHLLAQLSNPLNLGILTSQLLTARAIWHNPDGLRTSIRIISIYNTAASRVREQEKEKNAGIGLRGGGGLHCEDWVRAVVKGADDRSRRWQHLLVLTGALMGMENDDRRSLTAAMRNTLENAIVTAANLALETHVQDGHLAAASTVMALNFAFPLLSEFNRSQVNCNALLPIIVRTITTDEGFRDGQFLEAIARDISGTLDTVLNWPANSLSFRALQAMDQRPLMGNMGPLSKLAGFAVSQAQDTGAVLAAQQELLNFTGTLLNLWRSLPFSDVDPALEAAKLSSETAQTTWPALWQLLRKLLFGVVAILQAIVSRSLLDPVMINERTAPAISSKSLHILRNLSFISSHGGNNAFQVYTFTYMASIDVISRHPPACEMYLAETRPQAPVMLPSQHCQRTLDLFFLNLAEHLPLSLSTNACENLVLEPALAYISHDGPMTRTIVELFEAAHSAILSVLSCPQHSPLTVRMAPFYILKLFESFPRHISPRQFRLAFKTVMQIVSPPFPVAAINPDLSETLLELLRHYMANASTEPLPATLDAETGQAGTQQAEDLLSYQSSLALALVDSLPYLPLPIVEDWLAIAAQALNEIEDPGLREPVKRRFLDILVSGEMDVERAAIGVNWWGTRGGRESVILGRTSESLMMSGAIGPERSSHL
;
A
#
# COMPACT_ATOMS: atom_id res chain seq x y z
N MET A 1 -42.52 -42.25 -6.69
CA MET A 1 -41.61 -42.21 -5.52
C MET A 1 -41.30 -40.77 -5.11
N ALA A 2 -40.95 -39.89 -6.07
CA ALA A 2 -40.71 -38.47 -5.83
C ALA A 2 -41.86 -37.70 -5.14
N ASP A 3 -43.13 -37.94 -5.51
CA ASP A 3 -44.27 -37.23 -4.89
C ASP A 3 -44.50 -37.58 -3.40
N ARG A 4 -44.19 -38.83 -2.98
CA ARG A 4 -44.26 -39.21 -1.56
C ARG A 4 -43.16 -38.53 -0.74
N LEU A 5 -41.96 -38.42 -1.32
CA LEU A 5 -40.84 -37.71 -0.71
C LEU A 5 -41.12 -36.20 -0.63
N LEU A 6 -41.74 -35.61 -1.65
CA LEU A 6 -42.18 -34.22 -1.65
C LEU A 6 -43.13 -33.93 -0.49
N ASN A 7 -44.21 -34.71 -0.32
CA ASN A 7 -45.15 -34.50 0.78
C ASN A 7 -44.48 -34.63 2.15
N THR A 8 -43.51 -35.54 2.29
CA THR A 8 -42.75 -35.74 3.53
C THR A 8 -41.86 -34.53 3.85
N VAL A 9 -41.14 -34.02 2.86
CA VAL A 9 -40.28 -32.83 3.02
C VAL A 9 -41.11 -31.58 3.32
N LEU A 10 -42.26 -31.41 2.65
CA LEU A 10 -43.16 -30.29 2.91
C LEU A 10 -43.73 -30.29 4.32
N GLN A 11 -44.03 -31.48 4.89
CA GLN A 11 -44.38 -31.60 6.30
C GLN A 11 -43.23 -31.19 7.21
N TYR A 12 -42.00 -31.65 6.91
CA TYR A 12 -40.83 -31.28 7.70
C TYR A 12 -40.52 -29.79 7.69
N TYR A 13 -40.84 -29.04 6.63
CA TYR A 13 -40.64 -27.59 6.61
C TYR A 13 -41.47 -26.80 7.62
N GLN A 14 -42.58 -27.37 8.11
CA GLN A 14 -43.52 -26.68 9.01
C GLN A 14 -43.01 -26.60 10.46
N ASP A 15 -42.10 -27.49 10.84
CA ASP A 15 -41.57 -27.65 12.19
C ASP A 15 -40.11 -27.20 12.32
N VAL A 16 -39.68 -26.96 13.55
CA VAL A 16 -38.28 -26.66 13.90
C VAL A 16 -37.60 -27.95 14.30
N HIS A 17 -36.49 -28.28 13.66
CA HIS A 17 -35.74 -29.52 13.90
C HIS A 17 -34.33 -29.25 14.41
N ASP A 18 -33.65 -30.30 14.87
CA ASP A 18 -32.24 -30.29 15.21
C ASP A 18 -31.35 -30.19 13.96
N ALA A 19 -30.08 -29.80 14.14
CA ALA A 19 -29.15 -29.53 13.03
C ALA A 19 -29.00 -30.72 12.07
N ALA A 20 -28.89 -31.94 12.60
CA ALA A 20 -28.73 -33.15 11.78
C ALA A 20 -29.94 -33.40 10.86
N ARG A 21 -31.15 -33.17 11.36
CA ARG A 21 -32.36 -33.32 10.57
C ARG A 21 -32.55 -32.19 9.58
N THR A 22 -32.15 -30.96 9.92
CA THR A 22 -32.12 -29.84 8.97
C THR A 22 -31.17 -30.12 7.80
N GLU A 23 -30.00 -30.73 8.04
CA GLU A 23 -29.10 -31.19 6.96
C GLU A 23 -29.76 -32.26 6.08
N GLN A 24 -30.45 -33.22 6.68
CA GLN A 24 -31.18 -34.25 5.93
C GLN A 24 -32.27 -33.62 5.05
N ILE A 25 -33.03 -32.68 5.59
CA ILE A 25 -34.06 -31.92 4.86
C ILE A 25 -33.41 -31.22 3.66
N ILE A 26 -32.34 -30.46 3.88
CA ILE A 26 -31.58 -29.77 2.82
C ILE A 26 -31.13 -30.74 1.72
N GLY A 27 -30.55 -31.88 2.09
CA GLY A 27 -30.09 -32.90 1.14
C GLY A 27 -31.24 -33.50 0.32
N THR A 28 -32.37 -33.80 0.97
CA THR A 28 -33.57 -34.30 0.28
C THR A 28 -34.18 -33.25 -0.65
N THR A 29 -34.17 -31.97 -0.26
CA THR A 29 -34.64 -30.87 -1.10
C THR A 29 -33.79 -30.72 -2.35
N ALA A 30 -32.46 -30.73 -2.23
CA ALA A 30 -31.56 -30.65 -3.38
C ALA A 30 -31.76 -31.81 -4.37
N HIS A 31 -32.03 -33.01 -3.84
CA HIS A 31 -32.35 -34.18 -4.67
C HIS A 31 -33.69 -34.00 -5.39
N LEU A 32 -34.74 -33.58 -4.69
CA LEU A 32 -36.06 -33.35 -5.28
C LEU A 32 -36.04 -32.23 -6.34
N LEU A 33 -35.34 -31.13 -6.08
CA LEU A 33 -35.21 -30.04 -7.05
C LEU A 33 -34.60 -30.51 -8.38
N ALA A 34 -33.70 -31.51 -8.36
CA ALA A 34 -33.08 -32.04 -9.57
C ALA A 34 -33.88 -33.16 -10.27
N GLN A 35 -34.85 -33.79 -9.58
CA GLN A 35 -35.55 -34.98 -10.09
C GLN A 35 -37.04 -34.76 -10.37
N LEU A 36 -37.65 -33.70 -9.83
CA LEU A 36 -39.06 -33.41 -10.07
C LEU A 36 -39.29 -33.07 -11.55
N SER A 37 -40.26 -33.76 -12.14
CA SER A 37 -40.62 -33.62 -13.56
C SER A 37 -41.80 -32.67 -13.79
N ASN A 38 -42.55 -32.33 -12.73
CA ASN A 38 -43.69 -31.43 -12.79
C ASN A 38 -43.27 -30.01 -12.37
N PRO A 39 -43.39 -29.00 -13.24
CA PRO A 39 -42.97 -27.63 -12.94
C PRO A 39 -43.78 -27.01 -11.80
N LEU A 40 -45.04 -27.42 -11.59
CA LEU A 40 -45.85 -26.92 -10.48
C LEU A 40 -45.28 -27.39 -9.14
N ASN A 41 -44.89 -28.67 -9.04
CA ASN A 41 -44.30 -29.24 -7.82
C ASN A 41 -42.96 -28.57 -7.49
N LEU A 42 -42.18 -28.21 -8.50
CA LEU A 42 -40.93 -27.47 -8.32
C LEU A 42 -41.16 -26.04 -7.80
N GLY A 43 -42.17 -25.35 -8.34
CA GLY A 43 -42.57 -24.03 -7.87
C GLY A 43 -43.07 -24.05 -6.42
N ILE A 44 -43.90 -25.03 -6.07
CA ILE A 44 -44.38 -25.24 -4.69
C ILE A 44 -43.21 -25.54 -3.75
N LEU A 45 -42.30 -26.45 -4.14
CA LEU A 45 -41.14 -26.80 -3.33
C LEU A 45 -40.26 -25.56 -3.06
N THR A 46 -40.09 -24.70 -4.06
CA THR A 46 -39.33 -23.43 -3.94
C THR A 46 -40.03 -22.45 -3.00
N SER A 47 -41.32 -22.17 -3.20
CA SER A 47 -42.08 -21.24 -2.33
C SER A 47 -42.09 -21.71 -0.86
N GLN A 48 -42.27 -23.01 -0.65
CA GLN A 48 -42.28 -23.60 0.70
C GLN A 48 -40.89 -23.62 1.34
N LEU A 49 -39.82 -23.82 0.56
CA LEU A 49 -38.45 -23.73 1.06
C LEU A 49 -38.12 -22.31 1.53
N LEU A 50 -38.54 -21.28 0.78
CA LEU A 50 -38.28 -19.88 1.11
C LEU A 50 -39.02 -19.40 2.36
N THR A 51 -40.10 -20.10 2.75
CA THR A 51 -40.90 -19.82 3.94
C THR A 51 -40.73 -20.88 5.05
N ALA A 52 -39.85 -21.86 4.85
CA ALA A 52 -39.68 -23.00 5.74
C ALA A 52 -39.18 -22.59 7.13
N ARG A 53 -39.95 -22.91 8.18
CA ARG A 53 -39.55 -22.68 9.57
C ARG A 53 -38.34 -23.52 9.96
N ALA A 54 -38.21 -24.73 9.40
CA ALA A 54 -37.07 -25.60 9.60
C ALA A 54 -35.71 -24.95 9.26
N ILE A 55 -35.69 -23.96 8.36
CA ILE A 55 -34.47 -23.32 7.86
C ILE A 55 -34.33 -21.89 8.39
N TRP A 56 -35.42 -21.13 8.36
CA TRP A 56 -35.38 -19.69 8.65
C TRP A 56 -35.69 -19.32 10.09
N HIS A 57 -36.11 -20.28 10.95
CA HIS A 57 -36.40 -19.97 12.34
C HIS A 57 -35.14 -19.61 13.15
N ASN A 58 -34.03 -20.34 12.95
CA ASN A 58 -32.74 -20.09 13.61
C ASN A 58 -31.59 -20.20 12.58
N PRO A 59 -31.40 -19.19 11.71
CA PRO A 59 -30.38 -19.25 10.66
C PRO A 59 -28.96 -19.19 11.25
N ASP A 60 -28.03 -20.02 10.72
CA ASP A 60 -26.59 -19.98 11.04
C ASP A 60 -25.88 -18.86 10.23
N GLY A 61 -26.40 -17.63 10.35
CA GLY A 61 -25.92 -16.46 9.62
C GLY A 61 -25.87 -16.66 8.10
N LEU A 62 -24.83 -16.15 7.45
CA LEU A 62 -24.62 -16.28 6.01
C LEU A 62 -24.42 -17.72 5.52
N ARG A 63 -24.10 -18.68 6.40
CA ARG A 63 -23.98 -20.09 5.98
C ARG A 63 -25.31 -20.64 5.51
N THR A 64 -26.42 -20.27 6.14
CA THR A 64 -27.77 -20.61 5.64
C THR A 64 -27.99 -20.05 4.25
N SER A 65 -27.64 -18.79 4.01
CA SER A 65 -27.79 -18.14 2.71
C SER A 65 -26.95 -18.81 1.61
N ILE A 66 -25.70 -19.22 1.92
CA ILE A 66 -24.88 -20.00 0.98
C ILE A 66 -25.49 -21.36 0.71
N ARG A 67 -25.97 -22.06 1.74
CA ARG A 67 -26.60 -23.37 1.54
C ARG A 67 -27.75 -23.28 0.55
N ILE A 68 -28.60 -22.25 0.65
CA ILE A 68 -29.68 -22.02 -0.31
C ILE A 68 -29.12 -21.80 -1.73
N ILE A 69 -28.13 -20.92 -1.91
CA ILE A 69 -27.48 -20.71 -3.22
C ILE A 69 -26.91 -22.05 -3.76
N SER A 70 -26.20 -22.81 -2.92
CA SER A 70 -25.56 -24.08 -3.28
C SER A 70 -26.56 -25.19 -3.65
N ILE A 71 -27.71 -25.26 -2.97
CA ILE A 71 -28.78 -26.20 -3.29
C ILE A 71 -29.27 -25.97 -4.73
N TYR A 72 -29.59 -24.72 -5.08
CA TYR A 72 -30.08 -24.38 -6.41
C TYR A 72 -29.00 -24.48 -7.48
N ASN A 73 -27.75 -24.10 -7.16
CA ASN A 73 -26.61 -24.29 -8.07
C ASN A 73 -26.40 -25.78 -8.41
N THR A 74 -26.41 -26.64 -7.39
CA THR A 74 -26.25 -28.09 -7.55
C THR A 74 -27.42 -28.70 -8.33
N ALA A 75 -28.65 -28.31 -8.01
CA ALA A 75 -29.84 -28.80 -8.70
C ALA A 75 -29.86 -28.38 -10.18
N ALA A 76 -29.60 -27.10 -10.47
CA ALA A 76 -29.50 -26.58 -11.84
C ALA A 76 -28.41 -27.28 -12.65
N SER A 77 -27.23 -27.50 -12.06
CA SER A 77 -26.14 -28.23 -12.71
C SER A 77 -26.53 -29.66 -13.10
N ARG A 78 -27.24 -30.37 -12.21
CA ARG A 78 -27.73 -31.74 -12.48
C ARG A 78 -28.81 -31.78 -13.56
N VAL A 79 -29.76 -30.84 -13.55
CA VAL A 79 -30.80 -30.75 -14.59
C VAL A 79 -30.17 -30.56 -15.97
N ARG A 80 -29.15 -29.69 -16.05
CA ARG A 80 -28.38 -29.49 -17.27
C ARG A 80 -27.62 -30.74 -17.72
N GLU A 81 -26.96 -31.44 -16.80
CA GLU A 81 -26.25 -32.69 -17.11
C GLU A 81 -27.21 -33.73 -17.68
N GLN A 82 -28.38 -33.90 -17.07
CA GLN A 82 -29.42 -34.81 -17.56
C GLN A 82 -29.94 -34.42 -18.94
N GLU A 83 -30.14 -33.12 -19.20
CA GLU A 83 -30.57 -32.64 -20.52
C GLU A 83 -29.49 -32.88 -21.59
N LYS A 84 -28.20 -32.68 -21.25
CA LYS A 84 -27.08 -32.99 -22.16
C LYS A 84 -26.99 -34.49 -22.46
N GLU A 85 -27.10 -35.35 -21.45
CA GLU A 85 -27.08 -36.81 -21.62
C GLU A 85 -28.25 -37.30 -22.48
N LYS A 86 -29.43 -36.70 -22.30
CA LYS A 86 -30.63 -36.97 -23.11
C LYS A 86 -30.43 -36.55 -24.57
N ASN A 87 -29.84 -35.37 -24.80
CA ASN A 87 -29.56 -34.86 -26.14
C ASN A 87 -28.44 -35.66 -26.85
N ALA A 88 -27.48 -36.21 -26.11
CA ALA A 88 -26.41 -37.05 -26.64
C ALA A 88 -26.84 -38.51 -26.90
N GLY A 89 -28.04 -38.91 -26.46
CA GLY A 89 -28.54 -40.28 -26.64
C GLY A 89 -27.81 -41.34 -25.81
N ILE A 90 -27.00 -40.93 -24.82
CA ILE A 90 -26.13 -41.81 -24.00
C ILE A 90 -26.91 -42.42 -22.81
N GLY A 91 -28.09 -41.89 -22.47
CA GLY A 91 -28.90 -42.35 -21.34
C GLY A 91 -29.83 -43.53 -21.65
N LEU A 92 -29.86 -44.52 -20.73
CA LEU A 92 -30.92 -45.53 -20.65
C LEU A 92 -32.28 -44.84 -20.54
N ARG A 93 -33.23 -45.23 -21.41
CA ARG A 93 -34.62 -44.77 -21.41
C ARG A 93 -35.27 -44.96 -20.02
N GLY A 94 -35.27 -43.92 -19.20
CA GLY A 94 -35.96 -43.94 -17.91
C GLY A 94 -35.96 -42.59 -17.19
N GLY A 95 -37.13 -41.93 -17.17
CA GLY A 95 -37.46 -40.83 -16.26
C GLY A 95 -37.45 -39.44 -16.89
N GLY A 96 -38.64 -38.83 -17.00
CA GLY A 96 -38.80 -37.47 -17.51
C GLY A 96 -38.17 -36.44 -16.58
N GLY A 97 -37.11 -35.76 -17.04
CA GLY A 97 -36.62 -34.52 -16.45
C GLY A 97 -37.20 -33.31 -17.19
N LEU A 98 -37.38 -32.20 -16.47
CA LEU A 98 -37.71 -30.90 -17.06
C LEU A 98 -36.55 -30.39 -17.93
N HIS A 99 -36.86 -29.70 -19.03
CA HIS A 99 -35.87 -28.91 -19.75
C HIS A 99 -35.34 -27.78 -18.85
N CYS A 100 -34.09 -27.34 -19.06
CA CYS A 100 -33.47 -26.29 -18.26
C CYS A 100 -34.34 -25.04 -18.16
N GLU A 101 -34.98 -24.61 -19.25
CA GLU A 101 -35.85 -23.43 -19.25
C GLU A 101 -37.12 -23.63 -18.43
N ASP A 102 -37.79 -24.78 -18.57
CA ASP A 102 -39.01 -25.07 -17.80
C ASP A 102 -38.70 -25.17 -16.31
N TRP A 103 -37.53 -25.72 -15.97
CA TRP A 103 -37.01 -25.77 -14.61
C TRP A 103 -36.77 -24.36 -14.05
N VAL A 104 -36.01 -23.50 -14.76
CA VAL A 104 -35.76 -22.12 -14.29
C VAL A 104 -37.07 -21.35 -14.17
N ARG A 105 -37.99 -21.48 -15.14
CA ARG A 105 -39.29 -20.80 -15.09
C ARG A 105 -40.11 -21.22 -13.88
N ALA A 106 -40.08 -22.51 -13.54
CA ALA A 106 -40.77 -23.02 -12.36
C ALA A 106 -40.14 -22.53 -11.05
N VAL A 107 -38.80 -22.47 -10.97
CA VAL A 107 -38.09 -21.88 -9.81
C VAL A 107 -38.44 -20.40 -9.65
N VAL A 108 -38.38 -19.60 -10.73
CA VAL A 108 -38.74 -18.18 -10.72
C VAL A 108 -40.19 -17.98 -10.27
N LYS A 109 -41.13 -18.81 -10.75
CA LYS A 109 -42.54 -18.77 -10.31
C LYS A 109 -42.73 -19.15 -8.85
N GLY A 110 -41.85 -19.99 -8.30
CA GLY A 110 -41.88 -20.38 -6.89
C GLY A 110 -41.35 -19.31 -5.95
N ALA A 111 -40.58 -18.32 -6.45
CA ALA A 111 -40.19 -17.14 -5.70
C ALA A 111 -41.33 -16.10 -5.68
N ASP A 112 -42.45 -16.49 -5.05
CA ASP A 112 -43.70 -15.73 -5.00
C ASP A 112 -43.75 -14.74 -3.82
N ASP A 113 -44.82 -13.94 -3.73
CA ASP A 113 -44.94 -12.87 -2.73
C ASP A 113 -45.09 -13.34 -1.28
N ARG A 114 -45.00 -14.66 -1.03
CA ARG A 114 -45.01 -15.25 0.32
C ARG A 114 -43.66 -15.12 1.01
N SER A 115 -42.58 -15.00 0.25
CA SER A 115 -41.21 -14.84 0.75
C SER A 115 -40.65 -13.45 0.48
N ARG A 116 -39.55 -13.12 1.18
CA ARG A 116 -38.91 -11.81 1.08
C ARG A 116 -38.00 -11.75 -0.15
N ARG A 117 -37.84 -10.55 -0.72
CA ARG A 117 -37.09 -10.35 -1.98
C ARG A 117 -35.62 -10.76 -1.88
N TRP A 118 -34.98 -10.57 -0.72
CA TRP A 118 -33.60 -11.03 -0.50
C TRP A 118 -33.47 -12.57 -0.53
N GLN A 119 -34.53 -13.32 -0.16
CA GLN A 119 -34.53 -14.78 -0.25
C GLN A 119 -34.69 -15.23 -1.70
N HIS A 120 -35.48 -14.50 -2.49
CA HIS A 120 -35.64 -14.77 -3.94
C HIS A 120 -34.28 -14.64 -4.62
N LEU A 121 -33.54 -13.58 -4.29
CA LEU A 121 -32.21 -13.33 -4.81
C LEU A 121 -31.26 -14.52 -4.59
N LEU A 122 -31.28 -15.17 -3.41
CA LEU A 122 -30.44 -16.36 -3.13
C LEU A 122 -30.74 -17.51 -4.11
N VAL A 123 -32.02 -17.78 -4.33
CA VAL A 123 -32.47 -18.87 -5.22
C VAL A 123 -32.12 -18.58 -6.66
N LEU A 124 -32.39 -17.35 -7.12
CA LEU A 124 -32.11 -16.92 -8.49
C LEU A 124 -30.61 -16.91 -8.79
N THR A 125 -29.78 -16.45 -7.84
CA THR A 125 -28.32 -16.53 -7.95
C THR A 125 -27.85 -17.97 -8.08
N GLY A 126 -28.35 -18.88 -7.24
CA GLY A 126 -28.00 -20.30 -7.33
C GLY A 126 -28.39 -20.91 -8.68
N ALA A 127 -29.60 -20.61 -9.17
CA ALA A 127 -30.06 -21.07 -10.48
C ALA A 127 -29.18 -20.54 -11.62
N LEU A 128 -28.82 -19.25 -11.61
CA LEU A 128 -27.95 -18.65 -12.64
C LEU A 128 -26.56 -19.29 -12.62
N MET A 129 -25.94 -19.43 -11.44
CA MET A 129 -24.63 -20.07 -11.30
C MET A 129 -24.63 -21.50 -11.85
N GLY A 130 -25.64 -22.29 -11.50
CA GLY A 130 -25.71 -23.68 -11.93
C GLY A 130 -25.94 -23.83 -13.43
N MET A 131 -26.61 -22.87 -14.08
CA MET A 131 -26.84 -22.90 -15.53
C MET A 131 -25.63 -22.35 -16.32
N GLU A 132 -25.05 -21.23 -15.89
CA GLU A 132 -24.16 -20.41 -16.73
C GLU A 132 -22.66 -20.39 -16.30
N ASN A 133 -22.27 -21.04 -15.20
CA ASN A 133 -20.86 -21.02 -14.76
C ASN A 133 -19.95 -22.00 -15.55
N ASP A 134 -18.64 -21.70 -15.69
CA ASP A 134 -17.59 -22.47 -16.39
C ASP A 134 -17.76 -22.64 -17.93
N ASP A 135 -17.97 -21.55 -18.69
CA ASP A 135 -18.23 -21.55 -20.15
C ASP A 135 -19.50 -22.32 -20.57
N ARG A 136 -20.38 -22.59 -19.62
CA ARG A 136 -21.62 -23.33 -19.86
C ARG A 136 -22.70 -22.33 -20.27
N ARG A 137 -23.36 -22.59 -21.41
CA ARG A 137 -24.50 -21.81 -21.91
C ARG A 137 -25.66 -22.76 -22.13
N SER A 138 -26.48 -22.98 -21.10
CA SER A 138 -27.62 -23.90 -21.19
C SER A 138 -28.94 -23.19 -21.43
N LEU A 139 -29.01 -21.88 -21.17
CA LEU A 139 -30.22 -21.09 -21.38
C LEU A 139 -30.19 -20.39 -22.74
N THR A 140 -31.37 -20.19 -23.34
CA THR A 140 -31.48 -19.24 -24.46
C THR A 140 -31.19 -17.81 -23.98
N ALA A 141 -30.76 -16.95 -24.90
CA ALA A 141 -30.49 -15.55 -24.58
C ALA A 141 -31.70 -14.83 -23.94
N ALA A 142 -32.92 -15.16 -24.39
CA ALA A 142 -34.15 -14.59 -23.83
C ALA A 142 -34.39 -15.04 -22.38
N MET A 143 -34.22 -16.33 -22.09
CA MET A 143 -34.42 -16.87 -20.74
C MET A 143 -33.32 -16.41 -19.78
N ARG A 144 -32.07 -16.36 -20.25
CA ARG A 144 -30.94 -15.78 -19.50
C ARG A 144 -31.21 -14.32 -19.14
N ASN A 145 -31.60 -13.49 -20.11
CA ASN A 145 -31.95 -12.08 -19.85
C ASN A 145 -33.10 -11.96 -18.84
N THR A 146 -34.10 -12.84 -18.91
CA THR A 146 -35.22 -12.87 -17.95
C THR A 146 -34.73 -13.18 -16.54
N LEU A 147 -33.83 -14.16 -16.39
CA LEU A 147 -33.25 -14.53 -15.09
C LEU A 147 -32.34 -13.44 -14.52
N GLU A 148 -31.48 -12.85 -15.36
CA GLU A 148 -30.64 -11.72 -14.95
C GLU A 148 -31.48 -10.51 -14.52
N ASN A 149 -32.53 -10.16 -15.28
CA ASN A 149 -33.48 -9.11 -14.91
C ASN A 149 -34.17 -9.40 -13.57
N ALA A 150 -34.56 -10.65 -13.33
CA ALA A 150 -35.18 -11.06 -12.08
C ALA A 150 -34.21 -10.92 -10.89
N ILE A 151 -32.93 -11.25 -11.08
CA ILE A 151 -31.87 -11.06 -10.07
C ILE A 151 -31.71 -9.57 -9.73
N VAL A 152 -31.58 -8.71 -10.74
CA VAL A 152 -31.43 -7.26 -10.52
C VAL A 152 -32.67 -6.69 -9.83
N THR A 153 -33.86 -7.08 -10.27
CA THR A 153 -35.12 -6.61 -9.66
C THR A 153 -35.22 -7.06 -8.20
N ALA A 154 -34.94 -8.33 -7.91
CA ALA A 154 -34.96 -8.86 -6.55
C ALA A 154 -33.89 -8.18 -5.66
N ALA A 155 -32.70 -7.90 -6.21
CA ALA A 155 -31.65 -7.18 -5.52
C ALA A 155 -32.06 -5.76 -5.18
N ASN A 156 -32.55 -4.97 -6.15
CA ASN A 156 -32.96 -3.59 -5.91
C ASN A 156 -34.08 -3.49 -4.87
N LEU A 157 -35.09 -4.37 -4.94
CA LEU A 157 -36.16 -4.41 -3.93
C LEU A 157 -35.64 -4.84 -2.55
N ALA A 158 -34.71 -5.80 -2.48
CA ALA A 158 -34.08 -6.22 -1.23
C ALA A 158 -33.23 -5.10 -0.60
N LEU A 159 -32.55 -4.30 -1.43
CA LEU A 159 -31.79 -3.13 -1.00
C LEU A 159 -32.72 -2.03 -0.44
N GLU A 160 -33.95 -1.91 -0.92
CA GLU A 160 -34.92 -0.95 -0.39
C GLU A 160 -35.50 -1.38 0.97
N THR A 161 -35.77 -2.69 1.16
CA THR A 161 -36.41 -3.21 2.39
C THR A 161 -35.43 -3.67 3.47
N HIS A 162 -34.11 -3.60 3.23
CA HIS A 162 -33.08 -4.18 4.11
C HIS A 162 -33.16 -3.72 5.59
N VAL A 163 -33.57 -2.48 5.86
CA VAL A 163 -33.72 -1.95 7.23
C VAL A 163 -34.80 -2.70 8.00
N GLN A 164 -35.91 -3.05 7.34
CA GLN A 164 -37.01 -3.80 7.92
C GLN A 164 -36.66 -5.29 8.02
N ASP A 165 -35.87 -5.79 7.05
CA ASP A 165 -35.53 -7.19 6.96
C ASP A 165 -34.38 -7.65 7.87
N GLY A 166 -33.58 -6.69 8.36
CA GLY A 166 -32.51 -6.92 9.33
C GLY A 166 -31.15 -7.24 8.69
N HIS A 167 -30.12 -7.38 9.55
CA HIS A 167 -28.72 -7.51 9.13
C HIS A 167 -28.44 -8.70 8.23
N LEU A 168 -29.06 -9.86 8.52
CA LEU A 168 -28.89 -11.07 7.71
C LEU A 168 -29.34 -10.85 6.27
N ALA A 169 -30.45 -10.16 6.04
CA ALA A 169 -30.97 -9.89 4.71
C ALA A 169 -30.03 -8.99 3.90
N ALA A 170 -29.49 -7.95 4.54
CA ALA A 170 -28.54 -7.04 3.93
C ALA A 170 -27.25 -7.77 3.50
N ALA A 171 -26.64 -8.54 4.41
CA ALA A 171 -25.44 -9.30 4.12
C ALA A 171 -25.69 -10.43 3.09
N SER A 172 -26.86 -11.08 3.14
CA SER A 172 -27.26 -12.10 2.16
C SER A 172 -27.41 -11.51 0.77
N THR A 173 -27.93 -10.29 0.66
CA THR A 173 -28.06 -9.55 -0.60
C THR A 173 -26.69 -9.27 -1.21
N VAL A 174 -25.76 -8.75 -0.39
CA VAL A 174 -24.37 -8.50 -0.82
C VAL A 174 -23.70 -9.79 -1.27
N MET A 175 -23.84 -10.87 -0.51
CA MET A 175 -23.24 -12.16 -0.84
C MET A 175 -23.81 -12.74 -2.15
N ALA A 176 -25.13 -12.68 -2.34
CA ALA A 176 -25.77 -13.18 -3.54
C ALA A 176 -25.36 -12.38 -4.78
N LEU A 177 -25.24 -11.05 -4.65
CA LEU A 177 -24.71 -10.20 -5.71
C LEU A 177 -23.23 -10.49 -5.97
N ASN A 178 -22.41 -10.71 -4.93
CA ASN A 178 -20.99 -11.04 -5.11
C ASN A 178 -20.78 -12.29 -6.00
N PHE A 179 -21.68 -13.29 -5.89
CA PHE A 179 -21.65 -14.48 -6.74
C PHE A 179 -22.32 -14.28 -8.11
N ALA A 180 -23.43 -13.54 -8.19
CA ALA A 180 -24.15 -13.34 -9.44
C ALA A 180 -23.46 -12.34 -10.38
N PHE A 181 -22.84 -11.29 -9.82
CA PHE A 181 -22.36 -10.13 -10.55
C PHE A 181 -21.40 -10.47 -11.70
N PRO A 182 -20.41 -11.38 -11.54
CA PRO A 182 -19.54 -11.80 -12.65
C PRO A 182 -20.30 -12.48 -13.82
N LEU A 183 -21.48 -13.04 -13.57
CA LEU A 183 -22.29 -13.74 -14.57
C LEU A 183 -23.29 -12.81 -15.29
N LEU A 184 -23.62 -11.67 -14.70
CA LEU A 184 -24.54 -10.68 -15.29
C LEU A 184 -23.91 -10.00 -16.52
N SER A 185 -24.75 -9.73 -17.52
CA SER A 185 -24.40 -8.85 -18.64
C SER A 185 -24.14 -7.41 -18.19
N GLU A 186 -23.37 -6.65 -18.98
CA GLU A 186 -23.07 -5.24 -18.67
C GLU A 186 -24.32 -4.38 -18.52
N PHE A 187 -25.34 -4.64 -19.35
CA PHE A 187 -26.63 -3.98 -19.24
C PHE A 187 -27.27 -4.25 -17.88
N ASN A 188 -27.33 -5.51 -17.43
CA ASN A 188 -27.96 -5.83 -16.14
C ASN A 188 -27.13 -5.36 -14.94
N ARG A 189 -25.81 -5.34 -15.05
CA ARG A 189 -24.94 -4.74 -14.02
C ARG A 189 -25.22 -3.25 -13.81
N SER A 190 -25.49 -2.49 -14.88
CA SER A 190 -25.77 -1.05 -14.77
C SER A 190 -27.14 -0.73 -14.17
N GLN A 191 -28.06 -1.70 -14.16
CA GLN A 191 -29.39 -1.55 -13.54
C GLN A 191 -29.40 -1.79 -12.02
N VAL A 192 -28.29 -2.24 -11.43
CA VAL A 192 -28.19 -2.44 -9.97
C VAL A 192 -28.11 -1.08 -9.27
N ASN A 193 -28.95 -0.86 -8.26
CA ASN A 193 -28.99 0.37 -7.48
C ASN A 193 -27.73 0.50 -6.61
N CYS A 194 -26.68 1.08 -7.21
CA CYS A 194 -25.37 1.25 -6.58
C CYS A 194 -25.39 2.23 -5.40
N ASN A 195 -26.34 3.19 -5.38
CA ASN A 195 -26.51 4.14 -4.28
C ASN A 195 -26.90 3.42 -2.98
N ALA A 196 -27.85 2.47 -3.07
CA ALA A 196 -28.29 1.68 -1.92
C ALA A 196 -27.33 0.53 -1.61
N LEU A 197 -26.68 -0.04 -2.62
CA LEU A 197 -25.77 -1.18 -2.47
C LEU A 197 -24.47 -0.79 -1.75
N LEU A 198 -23.85 0.34 -2.11
CA LEU A 198 -22.52 0.71 -1.64
C LEU A 198 -22.44 0.82 -0.09
N PRO A 199 -23.34 1.54 0.61
CA PRO A 199 -23.32 1.60 2.07
C PRO A 199 -23.44 0.22 2.73
N ILE A 200 -24.25 -0.67 2.14
CA ILE A 200 -24.45 -2.02 2.67
C ILE A 200 -23.20 -2.87 2.47
N ILE A 201 -22.51 -2.77 1.32
CA ILE A 201 -21.24 -3.49 1.12
C ILE A 201 -20.20 -3.05 2.13
N VAL A 202 -19.98 -1.74 2.28
CA VAL A 202 -18.98 -1.20 3.22
C VAL A 202 -19.29 -1.64 4.64
N ARG A 203 -20.55 -1.52 5.07
CA ARG A 203 -20.98 -1.99 6.39
C ARG A 203 -20.79 -3.50 6.56
N THR A 204 -21.07 -4.31 5.54
CA THR A 204 -20.89 -5.76 5.61
C THR A 204 -19.41 -6.14 5.75
N ILE A 205 -18.50 -5.40 5.11
CA ILE A 205 -17.05 -5.59 5.23
C ILE A 205 -16.55 -5.17 6.62
N THR A 206 -17.02 -4.04 7.15
CA THR A 206 -16.51 -3.51 8.43
C THR A 206 -17.08 -4.23 9.64
N THR A 207 -18.37 -4.62 9.62
CA THR A 207 -19.10 -5.14 10.80
C THR A 207 -19.09 -6.67 10.92
N ASP A 208 -20.16 -7.26 11.45
CA ASP A 208 -20.25 -8.62 11.97
C ASP A 208 -19.93 -9.73 10.97
N GLU A 209 -20.10 -9.52 9.67
CA GLU A 209 -19.83 -10.54 8.65
C GLU A 209 -18.42 -10.45 8.05
N GLY A 210 -17.75 -9.31 8.25
CA GLY A 210 -16.36 -9.07 7.87
C GLY A 210 -15.45 -8.94 9.09
N PHE A 211 -14.89 -7.74 9.29
CA PHE A 211 -13.83 -7.48 10.27
C PHE A 211 -14.30 -7.08 11.68
N ARG A 212 -15.61 -7.15 11.98
CA ARG A 212 -16.20 -6.90 13.31
C ARG A 212 -15.71 -5.61 13.99
N ASP A 213 -15.62 -4.53 13.23
CA ASP A 213 -15.13 -3.21 13.66
C ASP A 213 -13.73 -3.25 14.32
N GLY A 214 -12.94 -4.28 14.02
CA GLY A 214 -11.61 -4.50 14.62
C GLY A 214 -11.64 -5.14 16.02
N GLN A 215 -12.82 -5.43 16.59
CA GLN A 215 -12.98 -5.92 17.97
C GLN A 215 -12.28 -7.27 18.24
N PHE A 216 -11.93 -8.02 17.19
CA PHE A 216 -11.11 -9.23 17.33
C PHE A 216 -9.73 -8.91 17.95
N LEU A 217 -9.19 -7.71 17.77
CA LEU A 217 -7.94 -7.28 18.40
C LEU A 217 -8.08 -7.17 19.93
N GLU A 218 -9.22 -6.70 20.45
CA GLU A 218 -9.46 -6.67 21.90
C GLU A 218 -9.51 -8.07 22.50
N ALA A 219 -10.13 -9.03 21.79
CA ALA A 219 -10.16 -10.41 22.22
C ALA A 219 -8.76 -11.01 22.27
N ILE A 220 -7.92 -10.70 21.27
CA ILE A 220 -6.50 -11.11 21.26
C ILE A 220 -5.75 -10.48 22.43
N ALA A 221 -5.95 -9.18 22.71
CA ALA A 221 -5.29 -8.49 23.81
C ALA A 221 -5.49 -9.17 25.17
N ARG A 222 -6.68 -9.76 25.40
CA ARG A 222 -7.03 -10.46 26.65
C ARG A 222 -6.35 -11.82 26.79
N ASP A 223 -6.02 -12.47 25.68
CA ASP A 223 -5.41 -13.81 25.65
C ASP A 223 -3.88 -13.79 25.51
N ILE A 224 -3.28 -12.62 25.24
CA ILE A 224 -1.83 -12.45 25.26
C ILE A 224 -1.35 -12.50 26.71
N SER A 225 -0.35 -13.35 26.95
CA SER A 225 0.40 -13.43 28.19
C SER A 225 1.80 -12.87 28.00
N GLY A 226 2.33 -12.20 29.04
CA GLY A 226 3.63 -11.54 29.02
C GLY A 226 3.52 -10.00 29.00
N THR A 227 4.57 -9.35 29.50
CA THR A 227 4.82 -7.91 29.38
C THR A 227 5.82 -7.63 28.25
N LEU A 228 5.95 -6.37 27.82
CA LEU A 228 6.91 -5.93 26.78
C LEU A 228 8.37 -6.33 27.07
N ASP A 229 8.75 -6.47 28.35
CA ASP A 229 10.09 -6.90 28.79
C ASP A 229 10.27 -8.43 28.79
N THR A 230 9.20 -9.17 28.57
CA THR A 230 9.19 -10.64 28.51
C THR A 230 8.73 -11.11 27.13
N VAL A 231 8.94 -12.39 26.84
CA VAL A 231 8.45 -13.00 25.61
C VAL A 231 6.92 -12.98 25.61
N LEU A 232 6.32 -12.35 24.61
CA LEU A 232 4.87 -12.33 24.39
C LEU A 232 4.42 -13.68 23.87
N ASN A 233 3.41 -14.24 24.53
CA ASN A 233 2.85 -15.53 24.17
C ASN A 233 1.34 -15.43 23.99
N TRP A 234 0.90 -15.70 22.76
CA TRP A 234 -0.48 -15.88 22.36
C TRP A 234 -0.68 -17.33 21.88
N PRO A 235 -1.25 -18.20 22.73
CA PRO A 235 -1.29 -19.63 22.48
C PRO A 235 -2.36 -20.01 21.45
N ALA A 236 -2.09 -21.03 20.63
CA ALA A 236 -2.99 -21.47 19.57
C ALA A 236 -4.27 -22.13 20.10
N ASN A 237 -4.30 -22.54 21.37
CA ASN A 237 -5.51 -23.08 21.99
C ASN A 237 -6.46 -21.98 22.53
N SER A 238 -6.09 -20.71 22.45
CA SER A 238 -6.86 -19.57 22.96
C SER A 238 -8.22 -19.38 22.27
N LEU A 239 -9.15 -18.73 22.95
CA LEU A 239 -10.49 -18.45 22.40
C LEU A 239 -10.41 -17.40 21.30
N SER A 240 -9.55 -16.39 21.46
CA SER A 240 -9.29 -15.35 20.46
C SER A 240 -8.73 -15.92 19.17
N PHE A 241 -7.80 -16.88 19.21
CA PHE A 241 -7.26 -17.50 18.00
C PHE A 241 -8.30 -18.35 17.27
N ARG A 242 -9.10 -19.14 18.00
CA ARG A 242 -10.23 -19.88 17.39
C ARG A 242 -11.26 -18.94 16.79
N ALA A 243 -11.55 -17.82 17.44
CA ALA A 243 -12.46 -16.80 16.92
C ALA A 243 -11.91 -16.15 15.64
N LEU A 244 -10.60 -15.88 15.59
CA LEU A 244 -9.93 -15.36 14.39
C LEU A 244 -9.99 -16.35 13.22
N GLN A 245 -9.72 -17.64 13.47
CA GLN A 245 -9.87 -18.69 12.45
C GLN A 245 -11.33 -18.83 11.97
N ALA A 246 -12.29 -18.82 12.90
CA ALA A 246 -13.71 -18.89 12.56
C ALA A 246 -14.16 -17.68 11.72
N MET A 247 -13.60 -16.50 11.99
CA MET A 247 -13.85 -15.29 11.20
C MET A 247 -13.25 -15.42 9.80
N ASP A 248 -12.00 -15.88 9.66
CA ASP A 248 -11.35 -16.04 8.35
C ASP A 248 -12.05 -17.06 7.46
N GLN A 249 -12.67 -18.09 8.06
CA GLN A 249 -13.48 -19.10 7.37
C GLN A 249 -14.89 -18.62 6.99
N ARG A 250 -15.27 -17.38 7.34
CA ARG A 250 -16.58 -16.86 6.93
C ARG A 250 -16.67 -16.68 5.43
N PRO A 251 -17.85 -16.83 4.84
CA PRO A 251 -17.92 -16.92 3.40
C PRO A 251 -17.57 -15.65 2.61
N LEU A 252 -17.79 -14.47 3.21
CA LEU A 252 -17.37 -13.21 2.61
C LEU A 252 -15.87 -12.97 2.75
N MET A 253 -15.24 -13.47 3.81
CA MET A 253 -13.80 -13.34 4.06
C MET A 253 -12.97 -14.12 3.03
N GLY A 254 -13.43 -15.32 2.66
CA GLY A 254 -12.84 -16.09 1.56
C GLY A 254 -12.97 -15.42 0.18
N ASN A 255 -13.98 -14.55 0.01
CA ASN A 255 -14.29 -13.88 -1.26
C ASN A 255 -14.08 -12.35 -1.20
N MET A 256 -13.13 -11.88 -0.37
CA MET A 256 -12.88 -10.45 -0.19
C MET A 256 -12.47 -9.75 -1.50
N GLY A 257 -11.68 -10.41 -2.35
CA GLY A 257 -11.26 -9.84 -3.65
C GLY A 257 -12.44 -9.49 -4.57
N PRO A 258 -13.32 -10.45 -4.91
CA PRO A 258 -14.57 -10.18 -5.63
C PRO A 258 -15.45 -9.12 -4.95
N LEU A 259 -15.55 -9.16 -3.62
CA LEU A 259 -16.38 -8.23 -2.87
C LEU A 259 -15.86 -6.78 -2.98
N SER A 260 -14.54 -6.57 -2.88
CA SER A 260 -13.91 -5.27 -3.11
C SER A 260 -14.09 -4.78 -4.55
N LYS A 261 -14.10 -5.69 -5.54
CA LYS A 261 -14.41 -5.33 -6.93
C LYS A 261 -15.87 -4.89 -7.11
N LEU A 262 -16.81 -5.58 -6.46
CA LEU A 262 -18.22 -5.19 -6.44
C LEU A 262 -18.40 -3.81 -5.79
N ALA A 263 -17.72 -3.56 -4.67
CA ALA A 263 -17.70 -2.25 -4.04
C ALA A 263 -17.11 -1.17 -4.95
N GLY A 264 -15.98 -1.44 -5.62
CA GLY A 264 -15.37 -0.51 -6.58
C GLY A 264 -16.28 -0.21 -7.79
N PHE A 265 -17.01 -1.21 -8.28
CA PHE A 265 -18.05 -1.01 -9.29
C PHE A 265 -19.17 -0.11 -8.77
N ALA A 266 -19.67 -0.38 -7.56
CA ALA A 266 -20.73 0.41 -6.94
C ALA A 266 -20.29 1.87 -6.71
N VAL A 267 -19.03 2.10 -6.31
CA VAL A 267 -18.43 3.44 -6.23
C VAL A 267 -18.42 4.11 -7.60
N SER A 268 -18.04 3.39 -8.66
CA SER A 268 -17.91 3.97 -10.01
C SER A 268 -19.27 4.29 -10.64
N GLN A 269 -20.32 3.55 -10.30
CA GLN A 269 -21.65 3.63 -10.93
C GLN A 269 -22.73 4.28 -10.06
N ALA A 270 -22.44 4.61 -8.79
CA ALA A 270 -23.39 5.32 -7.94
C ALA A 270 -23.73 6.71 -8.54
N GLN A 271 -25.00 7.00 -8.71
CA GLN A 271 -25.45 8.32 -9.18
C GLN A 271 -25.38 9.37 -8.07
N ASP A 272 -25.56 8.95 -6.81
CA ASP A 272 -25.45 9.83 -5.66
C ASP A 272 -24.02 9.85 -5.13
N THR A 273 -23.32 10.96 -5.35
CA THR A 273 -21.99 11.22 -4.78
C THR A 273 -22.01 11.19 -3.25
N GLY A 274 -23.15 11.53 -2.61
CA GLY A 274 -23.31 11.46 -1.15
C GLY A 274 -23.08 10.05 -0.60
N ALA A 275 -23.62 9.02 -1.27
CA ALA A 275 -23.39 7.62 -0.91
C ALA A 275 -21.90 7.23 -0.96
N VAL A 276 -21.15 7.75 -1.95
CA VAL A 276 -19.70 7.51 -2.08
C VAL A 276 -18.92 8.19 -0.95
N LEU A 277 -19.26 9.43 -0.62
CA LEU A 277 -18.63 10.17 0.47
C LEU A 277 -18.96 9.56 1.84
N ALA A 278 -20.17 9.05 2.03
CA ALA A 278 -20.57 8.32 3.23
C ALA A 278 -19.78 7.01 3.36
N ALA A 279 -19.62 6.25 2.27
CA ALA A 279 -18.78 5.06 2.24
C ALA A 279 -17.32 5.36 2.64
N GLN A 280 -16.75 6.45 2.13
CA GLN A 280 -15.41 6.88 2.53
C GLN A 280 -15.35 7.23 4.03
N GLN A 281 -16.37 7.91 4.55
CA GLN A 281 -16.44 8.26 5.97
C GLN A 281 -16.52 7.02 6.87
N GLU A 282 -17.30 6.01 6.48
CA GLU A 282 -17.37 4.73 7.21
C GLU A 282 -16.02 4.01 7.22
N LEU A 283 -15.30 3.99 6.09
CA LEU A 283 -13.94 3.44 6.04
C LEU A 283 -12.96 4.21 6.94
N LEU A 284 -13.07 5.54 6.99
CA LEU A 284 -12.26 6.37 7.89
C LEU A 284 -12.55 6.06 9.36
N ASN A 285 -13.82 5.99 9.75
CA ASN A 285 -14.24 5.65 11.12
C ASN A 285 -13.74 4.26 11.52
N PHE A 286 -13.91 3.28 10.64
CA PHE A 286 -13.46 1.91 10.84
C PHE A 286 -11.94 1.82 11.02
N THR A 287 -11.17 2.41 10.10
CA THR A 287 -9.70 2.35 10.17
C THR A 287 -9.15 3.13 11.37
N GLY A 288 -9.77 4.24 11.75
CA GLY A 288 -9.42 4.96 12.98
C GLY A 288 -9.66 4.13 14.24
N THR A 289 -10.79 3.43 14.31
CA THR A 289 -11.10 2.47 15.39
C THR A 289 -10.06 1.34 15.42
N LEU A 290 -9.74 0.76 14.25
CA LEU A 290 -8.74 -0.29 14.12
C LEU A 290 -7.36 0.14 14.62
N LEU A 291 -6.91 1.35 14.26
CA LEU A 291 -5.62 1.88 14.73
C LEU A 291 -5.61 2.05 16.27
N ASN A 292 -6.70 2.55 16.84
CA ASN A 292 -6.80 2.72 18.30
C ASN A 292 -6.77 1.37 19.03
N LEU A 293 -7.48 0.37 18.49
CA LEU A 293 -7.44 -1.00 19.02
C LEU A 293 -6.05 -1.61 18.88
N TRP A 294 -5.38 -1.42 17.74
CA TRP A 294 -4.00 -1.86 17.54
C TRP A 294 -3.05 -1.24 18.55
N ARG A 295 -3.10 0.08 18.77
CA ARG A 295 -2.27 0.79 19.76
C ARG A 295 -2.43 0.27 21.20
N SER A 296 -3.58 -0.31 21.53
CA SER A 296 -3.83 -0.90 22.85
C SER A 296 -3.31 -2.35 22.96
N LEU A 297 -2.94 -2.97 21.84
CA LEU A 297 -2.49 -4.36 21.76
C LEU A 297 -1.00 -4.45 22.15
N PRO A 298 -0.59 -5.39 23.03
CA PRO A 298 0.83 -5.58 23.36
C PRO A 298 1.74 -5.82 22.15
N PHE A 299 1.21 -6.35 21.05
CA PHE A 299 1.96 -6.56 19.81
C PHE A 299 2.29 -5.28 19.04
N SER A 300 1.65 -4.14 19.32
CA SER A 300 1.87 -2.91 18.55
C SER A 300 3.27 -2.33 18.70
N ASP A 301 4.00 -2.75 19.72
CA ASP A 301 5.37 -2.32 19.99
C ASP A 301 6.43 -3.33 19.54
N VAL A 302 6.02 -4.46 18.96
CA VAL A 302 6.95 -5.47 18.44
C VAL A 302 7.54 -4.97 17.13
N ASP A 303 8.82 -4.61 17.17
CA ASP A 303 9.61 -4.29 15.99
C ASP A 303 9.82 -5.56 15.14
N PRO A 304 9.57 -5.53 13.82
CA PRO A 304 9.79 -6.67 12.93
C PRO A 304 11.20 -7.29 13.05
N ALA A 305 12.22 -6.46 13.33
CA ALA A 305 13.59 -6.94 13.52
C ALA A 305 13.79 -7.74 14.83
N LEU A 306 12.90 -7.59 15.80
CA LEU A 306 12.97 -8.20 17.13
C LEU A 306 11.93 -9.29 17.35
N GLU A 307 11.13 -9.64 16.35
CA GLU A 307 10.05 -10.65 16.46
C GLU A 307 10.55 -11.98 17.03
N ALA A 308 11.69 -12.48 16.56
CA ALA A 308 12.27 -13.75 17.01
C ALA A 308 12.68 -13.73 18.50
N ALA A 309 12.98 -12.56 19.06
CA ALA A 309 13.38 -12.38 20.45
C ALA A 309 12.19 -12.04 21.37
N LYS A 310 11.15 -11.41 20.83
CA LYS A 310 9.99 -10.91 21.58
C LYS A 310 8.77 -11.83 21.54
N LEU A 311 8.66 -12.71 20.55
CA LEU A 311 7.53 -13.63 20.41
C LEU A 311 7.91 -15.05 20.83
N SER A 312 6.98 -15.77 21.45
CA SER A 312 7.16 -17.20 21.71
C SER A 312 7.25 -17.98 20.39
N SER A 313 7.96 -19.12 20.40
CA SER A 313 8.07 -19.96 19.20
C SER A 313 6.71 -20.41 18.66
N GLU A 314 5.73 -20.66 19.54
CA GLU A 314 4.37 -21.02 19.15
C GLU A 314 3.68 -19.84 18.46
N THR A 315 3.75 -18.65 19.07
CA THR A 315 3.14 -17.44 18.52
C THR A 315 3.74 -17.06 17.17
N ALA A 316 5.07 -17.03 17.07
CA ALA A 316 5.78 -16.66 15.84
C ALA A 316 5.44 -17.59 14.65
N GLN A 317 5.22 -18.88 14.89
CA GLN A 317 4.98 -19.87 13.83
C GLN A 317 3.49 -20.08 13.49
N THR A 318 2.57 -19.79 14.42
CA THR A 318 1.16 -20.20 14.26
C THR A 318 0.19 -19.02 14.32
N THR A 319 0.14 -18.31 15.44
CA THR A 319 -0.90 -17.29 15.67
C THR A 319 -0.55 -15.95 15.03
N TRP A 320 0.73 -15.55 15.06
CA TRP A 320 1.24 -14.33 14.44
C TRP A 320 1.05 -14.28 12.91
N PRO A 321 1.41 -15.31 12.13
CA PRO A 321 1.20 -15.29 10.69
C PRO A 321 -0.29 -15.23 10.30
N ALA A 322 -1.17 -15.89 11.07
CA ALA A 322 -2.61 -15.88 10.82
C ALA A 322 -3.23 -14.49 11.04
N LEU A 323 -2.80 -13.77 12.08
CA LEU A 323 -3.20 -12.38 12.31
C LEU A 323 -2.78 -11.50 11.14
N TRP A 324 -1.52 -11.60 10.70
CA TRP A 324 -1.03 -10.80 9.57
C TRP A 324 -1.72 -11.15 8.25
N GLN A 325 -2.05 -12.41 7.99
CA GLN A 325 -2.84 -12.79 6.81
C GLN A 325 -4.21 -12.11 6.79
N LEU A 326 -4.89 -12.06 7.94
CA LEU A 326 -6.16 -11.38 8.08
C LEU A 326 -6.02 -9.85 7.90
N LEU A 327 -5.04 -9.23 8.56
CA LEU A 327 -4.76 -7.80 8.43
C LEU A 327 -4.40 -7.40 6.99
N ARG A 328 -3.66 -8.26 6.27
CA ARG A 328 -3.39 -8.05 4.84
C ARG A 328 -4.65 -8.11 3.99
N LYS A 329 -5.55 -9.08 4.23
CA LYS A 329 -6.87 -9.13 3.55
C LYS A 329 -7.66 -7.83 3.80
N LEU A 330 -7.61 -7.30 5.01
CA LEU A 330 -8.22 -6.01 5.38
C LEU A 330 -7.60 -4.86 4.58
N LEU A 331 -6.27 -4.72 4.60
CA LEU A 331 -5.55 -3.68 3.86
C LEU A 331 -5.92 -3.70 2.38
N PHE A 332 -5.82 -4.85 1.72
CA PHE A 332 -6.16 -4.96 0.30
C PHE A 332 -7.63 -4.65 0.04
N GLY A 333 -8.52 -5.12 0.91
CA GLY A 333 -9.96 -4.90 0.79
C GLY A 333 -10.32 -3.41 0.85
N VAL A 334 -9.83 -2.70 1.87
CA VAL A 334 -10.08 -1.27 2.08
C VAL A 334 -9.42 -0.42 0.99
N VAL A 335 -8.16 -0.70 0.65
CA VAL A 335 -7.42 0.09 -0.36
C VAL A 335 -8.03 -0.06 -1.75
N ALA A 336 -8.56 -1.23 -2.11
CA ALA A 336 -9.26 -1.41 -3.38
C ALA A 336 -10.53 -0.55 -3.49
N ILE A 337 -11.30 -0.42 -2.41
CA ILE A 337 -12.48 0.46 -2.38
C ILE A 337 -12.03 1.92 -2.43
N LEU A 338 -11.01 2.27 -1.64
CA LEU A 338 -10.46 3.62 -1.59
C LEU A 338 -9.91 4.07 -2.94
N GLN A 339 -9.25 3.18 -3.69
CA GLN A 339 -8.78 3.44 -5.04
C GLN A 339 -9.92 3.81 -5.97
N ALA A 340 -11.05 3.09 -5.93
CA ALA A 340 -12.21 3.44 -6.74
C ALA A 340 -12.77 4.83 -6.39
N ILE A 341 -12.78 5.18 -5.09
CA ILE A 341 -13.24 6.51 -4.62
C ILE A 341 -12.30 7.60 -5.14
N VAL A 342 -10.99 7.42 -4.99
CA VAL A 342 -9.98 8.37 -5.46
C VAL A 342 -10.03 8.49 -6.99
N SER A 343 -10.08 7.38 -7.74
CA SER A 343 -10.20 7.41 -9.20
C SER A 343 -11.46 8.15 -9.66
N ARG A 344 -12.61 7.94 -9.01
CA ARG A 344 -13.83 8.70 -9.31
C ARG A 344 -13.66 10.17 -8.99
N SER A 345 -13.02 10.52 -7.87
CA SER A 345 -12.82 11.91 -7.47
C SER A 345 -12.01 12.74 -8.46
N LEU A 346 -11.19 12.10 -9.30
CA LEU A 346 -10.42 12.73 -10.37
C LEU A 346 -11.24 13.02 -11.63
N LEU A 347 -12.42 12.40 -11.78
CA LEU A 347 -13.22 12.43 -13.01
C LEU A 347 -14.63 13.02 -12.80
N ASP A 348 -15.21 12.85 -11.61
CA ASP A 348 -16.57 13.30 -11.28
C ASP A 348 -16.59 14.83 -11.00
N PRO A 349 -17.28 15.64 -11.81
CA PRO A 349 -17.32 17.10 -11.63
C PRO A 349 -17.85 17.54 -10.26
N VAL A 350 -18.70 16.73 -9.62
CA VAL A 350 -19.24 17.03 -8.29
C VAL A 350 -18.15 16.85 -7.21
N MET A 351 -17.19 15.96 -7.45
CA MET A 351 -16.10 15.66 -6.51
C MET A 351 -14.86 16.54 -6.73
N ILE A 352 -14.64 17.05 -7.96
CA ILE A 352 -13.47 17.86 -8.35
C ILE A 352 -13.50 19.29 -7.78
N ASN A 353 -14.56 19.70 -7.08
CA ASN A 353 -14.65 21.07 -6.57
C ASN A 353 -13.66 21.38 -5.42
N GLU A 354 -13.34 22.67 -5.24
CA GLU A 354 -12.39 23.23 -4.27
C GLU A 354 -12.60 22.82 -2.80
N ARG A 355 -13.79 22.36 -2.42
CA ARG A 355 -14.09 21.92 -1.05
C ARG A 355 -14.05 20.40 -0.91
N THR A 356 -14.63 19.70 -1.87
CA THR A 356 -14.81 18.25 -1.82
C THR A 356 -13.53 17.51 -2.17
N ALA A 357 -12.78 17.96 -3.18
CA ALA A 357 -11.53 17.32 -3.61
C ALA A 357 -10.46 17.23 -2.49
N PRO A 358 -10.12 18.32 -1.77
CA PRO A 358 -9.18 18.23 -0.66
C PRO A 358 -9.73 17.43 0.52
N ALA A 359 -11.04 17.47 0.77
CA ALA A 359 -11.66 16.67 1.82
C ALA A 359 -11.57 15.16 1.54
N ILE A 360 -11.85 14.74 0.30
CA ILE A 360 -11.68 13.34 -0.12
C ILE A 360 -10.22 12.92 0.05
N SER A 361 -9.29 13.76 -0.43
CA SER A 361 -7.85 13.44 -0.41
C SER A 361 -7.32 13.33 1.01
N SER A 362 -7.66 14.28 1.89
CA SER A 362 -7.32 14.25 3.31
C SER A 362 -7.86 12.98 4.00
N LYS A 363 -9.14 12.64 3.78
CA LYS A 363 -9.74 11.41 4.33
C LYS A 363 -9.06 10.14 3.81
N SER A 364 -8.71 10.09 2.52
CA SER A 364 -7.97 8.97 1.93
C SER A 364 -6.60 8.81 2.57
N LEU A 365 -5.86 9.90 2.76
CA LEU A 365 -4.55 9.87 3.41
C LEU A 365 -4.65 9.46 4.88
N HIS A 366 -5.68 9.92 5.60
CA HIS A 366 -5.98 9.45 6.97
C HIS A 366 -6.28 7.95 7.02
N ILE A 367 -7.06 7.41 6.07
CA ILE A 367 -7.32 5.95 5.98
C ILE A 367 -6.00 5.19 5.77
N LEU A 368 -5.15 5.63 4.84
CA LEU A 368 -3.85 5.00 4.58
C LEU A 368 -2.92 5.11 5.80
N ARG A 369 -2.90 6.26 6.47
CA ARG A 369 -2.17 6.48 7.72
C ARG A 369 -2.61 5.51 8.81
N ASN A 370 -3.92 5.32 8.97
CA ASN A 370 -4.48 4.41 9.97
C ASN A 370 -4.12 2.94 9.71
N LEU A 371 -3.85 2.58 8.45
CA LEU A 371 -3.42 1.25 8.04
C LEU A 371 -1.89 1.12 7.90
N SER A 372 -1.12 2.15 8.23
CA SER A 372 0.33 2.19 8.04
C SER A 372 1.07 1.08 8.78
N PHE A 373 0.58 0.67 9.96
CA PHE A 373 1.13 -0.47 10.73
C PHE A 373 1.00 -1.81 9.99
N ILE A 374 0.07 -1.92 9.03
CA ILE A 374 -0.08 -3.10 8.17
C ILE A 374 0.73 -2.94 6.90
N SER A 375 0.73 -1.74 6.31
CA SER A 375 1.39 -1.49 5.02
C SER A 375 2.91 -1.43 5.13
N SER A 376 3.47 -1.00 6.27
CA SER A 376 4.92 -1.02 6.55
C SER A 376 5.44 -2.43 6.79
N HIS A 377 4.61 -3.34 7.30
CA HIS A 377 5.01 -4.71 7.57
C HIS A 377 5.14 -5.51 6.26
N GLY A 378 6.30 -6.12 6.04
CA GLY A 378 6.52 -7.05 4.91
C GLY A 378 6.37 -6.46 3.50
N GLY A 379 6.55 -5.14 3.33
CA GLY A 379 6.47 -4.49 2.01
C GLY A 379 5.06 -4.40 1.43
N ASN A 380 4.03 -4.47 2.28
CA ASN A 380 2.62 -4.43 1.86
C ASN A 380 2.18 -3.08 1.28
N ASN A 381 3.03 -2.05 1.25
CA ASN A 381 2.80 -0.76 0.61
C ASN A 381 3.23 -0.72 -0.87
N ALA A 382 3.92 -1.74 -1.38
CA ALA A 382 4.53 -1.72 -2.71
C ALA A 382 3.60 -2.07 -3.89
N PHE A 383 2.31 -2.35 -3.64
CA PHE A 383 1.39 -2.72 -4.71
C PHE A 383 0.77 -1.49 -5.41
N GLN A 384 0.62 -1.58 -6.73
CA GLN A 384 0.23 -0.45 -7.59
C GLN A 384 -1.04 0.29 -7.15
N VAL A 385 -2.05 -0.44 -6.66
CA VAL A 385 -3.32 0.15 -6.20
C VAL A 385 -3.10 1.06 -4.98
N TYR A 386 -2.20 0.68 -4.06
CA TYR A 386 -1.81 1.52 -2.93
C TYR A 386 -1.07 2.76 -3.41
N THR A 387 -0.02 2.58 -4.23
CA THR A 387 0.80 3.70 -4.74
C THR A 387 -0.03 4.72 -5.51
N PHE A 388 -0.96 4.26 -6.37
CA PHE A 388 -1.89 5.15 -7.08
C PHE A 388 -2.75 5.94 -6.09
N THR A 389 -3.36 5.27 -5.12
CA THR A 389 -4.25 5.92 -4.14
C THR A 389 -3.50 6.96 -3.30
N TYR A 390 -2.29 6.61 -2.86
CA TYR A 390 -1.41 7.48 -2.09
C TYR A 390 -0.99 8.71 -2.89
N MET A 391 -0.35 8.51 -4.05
CA MET A 391 0.18 9.61 -4.87
C MET A 391 -0.93 10.50 -5.44
N ALA A 392 -2.05 9.93 -5.92
CA ALA A 392 -3.16 10.72 -6.42
C ALA A 392 -3.80 11.59 -5.32
N SER A 393 -3.87 11.09 -4.08
CA SER A 393 -4.38 11.88 -2.96
C SER A 393 -3.41 13.01 -2.57
N ILE A 394 -2.09 12.77 -2.65
CA ILE A 394 -1.06 13.81 -2.45
C ILE A 394 -1.15 14.88 -3.54
N ASP A 395 -1.27 14.47 -4.81
CA ASP A 395 -1.38 15.39 -5.95
C ASP A 395 -2.61 16.30 -5.87
N VAL A 396 -3.72 15.79 -5.35
CA VAL A 396 -4.95 16.58 -5.19
C VAL A 396 -4.85 17.49 -3.96
N ILE A 397 -4.37 17.00 -2.81
CA ILE A 397 -4.28 17.84 -1.61
C ILE A 397 -3.23 18.96 -1.78
N SER A 398 -2.10 18.68 -2.47
CA SER A 398 -1.02 19.65 -2.71
C SER A 398 -1.46 20.89 -3.49
N ARG A 399 -2.55 20.80 -4.26
CA ARG A 399 -3.16 21.95 -4.95
C ARG A 399 -3.95 22.87 -4.02
N HIS A 400 -4.18 22.46 -2.77
CA HIS A 400 -5.00 23.17 -1.79
C HIS A 400 -4.17 23.44 -0.51
N PRO A 401 -3.35 24.52 -0.48
CA PRO A 401 -2.46 24.84 0.64
C PRO A 401 -3.09 24.80 2.04
N PRO A 402 -4.30 25.36 2.27
CA PRO A 402 -4.92 25.31 3.60
C PRO A 402 -5.23 23.88 4.07
N ALA A 403 -5.60 22.99 3.15
CA ALA A 403 -5.87 21.59 3.46
C ALA A 403 -4.57 20.82 3.76
N CYS A 404 -3.48 21.14 3.05
CA CYS A 404 -2.15 20.60 3.35
C CYS A 404 -1.69 20.98 4.76
N GLU A 405 -1.73 22.27 5.09
CA GLU A 405 -1.33 22.77 6.41
C GLU A 405 -2.17 22.14 7.53
N MET A 406 -3.49 22.06 7.34
CA MET A 406 -4.40 21.42 8.30
C MET A 406 -4.09 19.93 8.48
N TYR A 407 -3.91 19.18 7.39
CA TYR A 407 -3.62 17.74 7.46
C TYR A 407 -2.29 17.47 8.18
N LEU A 408 -1.22 18.22 7.84
CA LEU A 408 0.07 18.07 8.50
C LEU A 408 0.00 18.47 9.98
N ALA A 409 -0.74 19.53 10.33
CA ALA A 409 -0.93 19.93 11.72
C ALA A 409 -1.67 18.85 12.54
N GLU A 410 -2.71 18.23 11.97
CA GLU A 410 -3.48 17.15 12.62
C GLU A 410 -2.66 15.87 12.84
N THR A 411 -1.76 15.57 11.91
CA THR A 411 -1.00 14.30 11.90
C THR A 411 0.41 14.41 12.46
N ARG A 412 0.82 15.62 12.82
CA ARG A 412 2.16 15.94 13.33
C ARG A 412 2.57 15.03 14.49
N PRO A 413 3.81 14.51 14.50
CA PRO A 413 4.37 13.81 15.66
C PRO A 413 4.33 14.68 16.92
N GLN A 414 3.98 14.10 18.07
CA GLN A 414 3.94 14.85 19.33
C GLN A 414 5.37 15.18 19.78
N ALA A 415 5.64 16.47 20.00
CA ALA A 415 6.94 16.96 20.49
C ALA A 415 6.92 17.11 22.03
N PRO A 416 8.03 16.81 22.73
CA PRO A 416 9.29 16.28 22.19
C PRO A 416 9.16 14.78 21.85
N VAL A 417 9.78 14.36 20.75
CA VAL A 417 9.92 12.94 20.42
C VAL A 417 10.85 12.30 21.46
N MET A 418 10.29 11.71 22.50
CA MET A 418 11.06 10.96 23.50
C MET A 418 11.44 9.60 22.89
N LEU A 419 12.63 9.51 22.30
CA LEU A 419 13.18 8.24 21.85
C LEU A 419 13.69 7.44 23.07
N PRO A 420 13.35 6.14 23.20
CA PRO A 420 12.60 5.33 22.23
C PRO A 420 11.07 5.50 22.36
N SER A 421 10.42 5.85 21.24
CA SER A 421 8.96 5.84 21.10
C SER A 421 8.47 4.45 20.68
N GLN A 422 7.21 4.15 20.99
CA GLN A 422 6.58 2.87 20.64
C GLN A 422 6.69 2.60 19.12
N HIS A 423 6.91 1.36 18.70
CA HIS A 423 7.05 0.98 17.29
C HIS A 423 5.86 1.45 16.44
N CYS A 424 4.62 1.29 16.94
CA CYS A 424 3.44 1.82 16.25
C CYS A 424 3.50 3.34 16.02
N GLN A 425 4.02 4.11 16.98
CA GLN A 425 4.20 5.56 16.81
C GLN A 425 5.28 5.84 15.76
N ARG A 426 6.40 5.11 15.79
CA ARG A 426 7.46 5.20 14.76
C ARG A 426 6.91 4.95 13.35
N THR A 427 6.01 3.98 13.17
CA THR A 427 5.37 3.75 11.86
C THR A 427 4.50 4.92 11.40
N LEU A 428 3.76 5.55 12.31
CA LEU A 428 2.94 6.72 11.98
C LEU A 428 3.79 7.94 11.65
N ASP A 429 4.90 8.12 12.37
CA ASP A 429 5.86 9.19 12.11
C ASP A 429 6.58 8.98 10.78
N LEU A 430 6.88 7.73 10.41
CA LEU A 430 7.43 7.38 9.10
C LEU A 430 6.43 7.70 7.98
N PHE A 431 5.15 7.36 8.16
CA PHE A 431 4.10 7.74 7.21
C PHE A 431 4.01 9.27 7.08
N PHE A 432 4.10 9.98 8.19
CA PHE A 432 4.07 11.44 8.22
C PHE A 432 5.25 12.05 7.44
N LEU A 433 6.49 11.63 7.72
CA LEU A 433 7.69 12.18 7.08
C LEU A 433 7.70 11.92 5.56
N ASN A 434 7.35 10.70 5.15
CA ASN A 434 7.24 10.34 3.74
C ASN A 434 6.17 11.15 3.00
N LEU A 435 5.09 11.54 3.68
CA LEU A 435 4.05 12.40 3.11
C LEU A 435 4.50 13.86 3.08
N ALA A 436 5.10 14.34 4.17
CA ALA A 436 5.57 15.70 4.33
C ALA A 436 6.64 16.07 3.30
N GLU A 437 7.44 15.12 2.84
CA GLU A 437 8.40 15.30 1.74
C GLU A 437 7.77 15.86 0.46
N HIS A 438 6.51 15.51 0.16
CA HIS A 438 5.87 15.90 -1.11
C HIS A 438 5.21 17.29 -1.09
N LEU A 439 5.06 17.90 0.08
CA LEU A 439 4.25 19.10 0.27
C LEU A 439 4.98 20.45 0.34
N PRO A 440 6.33 20.60 0.45
CA PRO A 440 6.94 21.90 0.71
C PRO A 440 6.61 22.98 -0.34
N LEU A 441 6.49 22.60 -1.62
CA LEU A 441 6.14 23.54 -2.69
C LEU A 441 4.75 24.17 -2.50
N SER A 442 3.84 23.50 -1.79
CA SER A 442 2.47 23.96 -1.55
C SER A 442 2.30 24.73 -0.24
N LEU A 443 3.31 24.74 0.62
CA LEU A 443 3.24 25.29 1.98
C LEU A 443 3.86 26.68 2.06
N SER A 444 3.44 27.47 3.04
CA SER A 444 4.12 28.71 3.40
C SER A 444 5.46 28.42 4.08
N THR A 445 6.44 29.34 4.01
CA THR A 445 7.76 29.15 4.65
C THR A 445 7.65 28.88 6.16
N ASN A 446 6.70 29.53 6.84
CA ASN A 446 6.44 29.30 8.27
C ASN A 446 5.83 27.91 8.52
N ALA A 447 4.92 27.46 7.65
CA ALA A 447 4.37 26.11 7.74
C ALA A 447 5.44 25.03 7.47
N CYS A 448 6.33 25.21 6.49
CA CYS A 448 7.45 24.29 6.26
C CYS A 448 8.38 24.19 7.47
N GLU A 449 8.72 25.32 8.10
CA GLU A 449 9.56 25.32 9.30
C GLU A 449 8.91 24.55 10.45
N ASN A 450 7.65 24.87 10.79
CA ASN A 450 6.97 24.27 11.94
C ASN A 450 6.49 22.83 11.68
N LEU A 451 5.96 22.54 10.49
CA LEU A 451 5.27 21.28 10.20
C LEU A 451 6.18 20.24 9.53
N VAL A 452 7.29 20.63 8.91
CA VAL A 452 8.19 19.69 8.21
C VAL A 452 9.58 19.65 8.84
N LEU A 453 10.24 20.80 8.96
CA LEU A 453 11.61 20.85 9.49
C LEU A 453 11.68 20.45 10.96
N GLU A 454 10.87 21.06 11.83
CA GLU A 454 10.94 20.78 13.27
C GLU A 454 10.72 19.28 13.61
N PRO A 455 9.72 18.57 13.04
CA PRO A 455 9.59 17.12 13.23
C PRO A 455 10.75 16.31 12.64
N ALA A 456 11.26 16.66 11.47
CA ALA A 456 12.38 15.94 10.84
C ALA A 456 13.69 16.09 11.64
N LEU A 457 13.93 17.29 12.20
CA LEU A 457 15.11 17.57 13.02
C LEU A 457 15.19 16.71 14.30
N ALA A 458 14.04 16.32 14.84
CA ALA A 458 13.98 15.43 16.01
C ALA A 458 14.54 14.03 15.70
N TYR A 459 14.43 13.57 14.45
CA TYR A 459 14.92 12.26 14.00
C TYR A 459 16.37 12.28 13.53
N ILE A 460 16.83 13.36 12.88
CA ILE A 460 18.22 13.49 12.44
C ILE A 460 19.17 13.69 13.63
N SER A 461 18.69 14.27 14.73
CA SER A 461 19.49 14.48 15.94
C SER A 461 19.52 13.26 16.87
N HIS A 462 19.13 12.07 16.39
CA HIS A 462 19.07 10.87 17.20
C HIS A 462 20.45 10.18 17.31
N ASP A 463 20.99 10.12 18.53
CA ASP A 463 22.28 9.47 18.83
C ASP A 463 22.15 8.04 19.38
N GLY A 464 20.96 7.42 19.28
CA GLY A 464 20.68 6.09 19.82
C GLY A 464 20.99 4.93 18.84
N PRO A 465 20.70 3.67 19.25
CA PRO A 465 20.94 2.50 18.42
C PRO A 465 20.06 2.51 17.17
N MET A 466 20.67 2.34 16.00
CA MET A 466 19.99 2.32 14.71
C MET A 466 19.34 0.95 14.45
N THR A 467 18.06 0.82 14.79
CA THR A 467 17.21 -0.27 14.28
C THR A 467 16.77 0.04 12.84
N ARG A 468 16.34 -0.97 12.07
CA ARG A 468 15.87 -0.79 10.69
C ARG A 468 14.81 0.32 10.58
N THR A 469 13.82 0.34 11.46
CA THR A 469 12.77 1.37 11.47
C THR A 469 13.32 2.77 11.79
N ILE A 470 14.35 2.87 12.64
CA ILE A 470 15.00 4.16 12.92
C ILE A 470 15.79 4.63 11.70
N VAL A 471 16.45 3.73 10.97
CA VAL A 471 17.12 4.06 9.70
C VAL A 471 16.11 4.60 8.68
N GLU A 472 14.97 3.92 8.50
CA GLU A 472 13.91 4.38 7.59
C GLU A 472 13.35 5.77 7.99
N LEU A 473 13.16 6.01 9.29
CA LEU A 473 12.75 7.33 9.82
C LEU A 473 13.82 8.41 9.59
N PHE A 474 15.07 8.05 9.82
CA PHE A 474 16.22 8.92 9.64
C PHE A 474 16.35 9.33 8.17
N GLU A 475 16.25 8.38 7.24
CA GLU A 475 16.24 8.63 5.79
C GLU A 475 15.06 9.50 5.37
N ALA A 476 13.84 9.18 5.83
CA ALA A 476 12.65 9.97 5.55
C ALA A 476 12.77 11.42 6.08
N ALA A 477 13.40 11.61 7.24
CA ALA A 477 13.68 12.94 7.79
C ALA A 477 14.67 13.72 6.91
N HIS A 478 15.74 13.08 6.43
CA HIS A 478 16.66 13.71 5.47
C HIS A 478 15.95 14.13 4.19
N SER A 479 15.14 13.25 3.59
CA SER A 479 14.37 13.57 2.37
C SER A 479 13.40 14.73 2.58
N ALA A 480 12.68 14.76 3.71
CA ALA A 480 11.77 15.84 4.05
C ALA A 480 12.50 17.20 4.18
N ILE A 481 13.66 17.24 4.85
CA ILE A 481 14.46 18.47 4.93
C ILE A 481 14.96 18.90 3.55
N LEU A 482 15.56 17.99 2.79
CA LEU A 482 16.08 18.30 1.46
C LEU A 482 14.97 18.82 0.52
N SER A 483 13.76 18.27 0.62
CA SER A 483 12.61 18.77 -0.15
C SER A 483 12.25 20.21 0.19
N VAL A 484 12.25 20.59 1.49
CA VAL A 484 12.06 21.99 1.91
C VAL A 484 13.17 22.89 1.37
N LEU A 485 14.43 22.47 1.50
CA LEU A 485 15.58 23.27 1.05
C LEU A 485 15.57 23.47 -0.47
N SER A 486 15.07 22.48 -1.23
CA SER A 486 15.00 22.50 -2.69
C SER A 486 13.97 23.47 -3.25
N CYS A 487 13.03 23.93 -2.44
CA CYS A 487 11.96 24.81 -2.89
C CYS A 487 12.44 26.27 -2.99
N PRO A 488 12.41 26.91 -4.19
CA PRO A 488 12.95 28.25 -4.39
C PRO A 488 12.30 29.32 -3.49
N GLN A 489 11.00 29.19 -3.20
CA GLN A 489 10.24 30.10 -2.33
C GLN A 489 10.69 30.11 -0.86
N HIS A 490 11.48 29.10 -0.43
CA HIS A 490 11.99 28.99 0.92
C HIS A 490 13.46 29.42 1.04
N SER A 491 14.02 30.08 0.02
CA SER A 491 15.43 30.48 -0.01
C SER A 491 15.94 31.16 1.28
N PRO A 492 15.21 32.09 1.94
CA PRO A 492 15.67 32.67 3.21
C PRO A 492 15.81 31.65 4.35
N LEU A 493 14.91 30.66 4.40
CA LEU A 493 14.96 29.55 5.35
C LEU A 493 16.13 28.62 5.00
N THR A 494 16.35 28.33 3.71
CA THR A 494 17.48 27.53 3.21
C THR A 494 18.83 28.13 3.59
N VAL A 495 19.01 29.45 3.44
CA VAL A 495 20.25 30.14 3.85
C VAL A 495 20.55 29.92 5.34
N ARG A 496 19.53 29.92 6.20
CA ARG A 496 19.69 29.66 7.64
C ARG A 496 19.96 28.19 7.95
N MET A 497 19.28 27.27 7.24
CA MET A 497 19.25 25.86 7.59
C MET A 497 20.36 25.02 6.93
N ALA A 498 20.85 25.40 5.75
CA ALA A 498 21.83 24.60 5.02
C ALA A 498 23.13 24.34 5.81
N PRO A 499 23.76 25.33 6.48
CA PRO A 499 24.94 25.07 7.30
C PRO A 499 24.68 24.09 8.43
N PHE A 500 23.56 24.25 9.13
CA PHE A 500 23.16 23.36 10.22
C PHE A 500 22.94 21.92 9.73
N TYR A 501 22.22 21.75 8.62
CA TYR A 501 21.96 20.45 8.04
C TYR A 501 23.25 19.75 7.60
N ILE A 502 24.19 20.48 7.00
CA ILE A 502 25.49 19.95 6.59
C ILE A 502 26.32 19.50 7.81
N LEU A 503 26.30 20.25 8.92
CA LEU A 503 26.93 19.81 10.16
C LEU A 503 26.32 18.49 10.67
N LYS A 504 24.99 18.36 10.63
CA LYS A 504 24.32 17.09 10.98
C LYS A 504 24.67 15.95 10.03
N LEU A 505 24.85 16.23 8.75
CA LEU A 505 25.31 15.26 7.77
C LEU A 505 26.73 14.75 8.11
N PHE A 506 27.63 15.63 8.54
CA PHE A 506 28.97 15.26 9.01
C PHE A 506 28.95 14.45 10.32
N GLU A 507 28.09 14.81 11.27
CA GLU A 507 27.92 14.06 12.53
C GLU A 507 27.38 12.64 12.26
N SER A 508 26.52 12.50 11.24
CA SER A 508 25.88 11.23 10.89
C SER A 508 26.77 10.29 10.07
N PHE A 509 27.64 10.84 9.20
CA PHE A 509 28.57 10.06 8.39
C PHE A 509 29.89 9.80 9.15
N PRO A 510 30.41 8.56 9.24
CA PRO A 510 30.00 7.35 8.51
C PRO A 510 29.14 6.35 9.30
N ARG A 511 28.63 6.73 10.48
CA ARG A 511 27.98 5.79 11.40
C ARG A 511 26.54 5.44 11.02
N HIS A 512 25.81 6.40 10.47
CA HIS A 512 24.36 6.31 10.27
C HIS A 512 23.96 6.41 8.81
N ILE A 513 24.84 6.92 7.94
CA ILE A 513 24.61 7.00 6.50
C ILE A 513 25.78 6.42 5.72
N SER A 514 25.49 5.87 4.55
CA SER A 514 26.49 5.34 3.63
C SER A 514 27.26 6.47 2.93
N PRO A 515 28.47 6.20 2.40
CA PRO A 515 29.20 7.15 1.55
C PRO A 515 28.36 7.69 0.39
N ARG A 516 27.52 6.83 -0.21
CA ARG A 516 26.64 7.19 -1.31
C ARG A 516 25.55 8.16 -0.85
N GLN A 517 24.89 7.88 0.27
CA GLN A 517 23.86 8.75 0.86
C GLN A 517 24.44 10.11 1.25
N PHE A 518 25.62 10.13 1.89
CA PHE A 518 26.33 11.36 2.22
C PHE A 518 26.61 12.21 0.97
N ARG A 519 27.23 11.60 -0.05
CA ARG A 519 27.57 12.30 -1.31
C ARG A 519 26.33 12.85 -2.00
N LEU A 520 25.26 12.07 -2.07
CA LEU A 520 24.01 12.50 -2.68
C LEU A 520 23.42 13.71 -1.94
N ALA A 521 23.30 13.63 -0.61
CA ALA A 521 22.77 14.71 0.20
C ALA A 521 23.62 15.99 0.09
N PHE A 522 24.95 15.87 0.18
CA PHE A 522 25.86 17.01 0.05
C PHE A 522 25.77 17.64 -1.34
N LYS A 523 25.79 16.81 -2.41
CA LYS A 523 25.62 17.23 -3.80
C LYS A 523 24.31 18.00 -3.99
N THR A 524 23.20 17.50 -3.44
CA THR A 524 21.90 18.16 -3.52
C THR A 524 21.92 19.53 -2.84
N VAL A 525 22.52 19.66 -1.65
CA VAL A 525 22.67 20.98 -1.00
C VAL A 525 23.52 21.92 -1.85
N MET A 526 24.63 21.42 -2.41
CA MET A 526 25.51 22.21 -3.28
C MET A 526 24.79 22.71 -4.54
N GLN A 527 23.93 21.89 -5.15
CA GLN A 527 23.05 22.32 -6.24
C GLN A 527 22.13 23.47 -5.79
N ILE A 528 21.49 23.33 -4.63
CA ILE A 528 20.52 24.30 -4.09
C ILE A 528 21.16 25.65 -3.74
N VAL A 529 22.38 25.65 -3.20
CA VAL A 529 23.08 26.89 -2.80
C VAL A 529 23.85 27.55 -3.95
N SER A 530 23.83 26.95 -5.14
CA SER A 530 24.56 27.44 -6.33
C SER A 530 23.61 27.94 -7.43
N PRO A 531 24.10 28.74 -8.40
CA PRO A 531 23.29 29.15 -9.53
C PRO A 531 22.74 27.95 -10.32
N PRO A 532 21.47 27.97 -10.78
CA PRO A 532 20.59 29.14 -10.91
C PRO A 532 19.63 29.38 -9.73
N PHE A 533 19.80 28.69 -8.59
CA PHE A 533 18.85 28.82 -7.47
C PHE A 533 18.94 30.20 -6.80
N PRO A 534 17.81 30.75 -6.30
CA PRO A 534 17.79 32.10 -5.71
C PRO A 534 18.67 32.25 -4.47
N VAL A 535 18.96 31.16 -3.76
CA VAL A 535 19.86 31.13 -2.60
C VAL A 535 21.23 31.70 -2.94
N ALA A 536 21.78 31.37 -4.11
CA ALA A 536 23.07 31.85 -4.58
C ALA A 536 23.09 33.38 -4.82
N ALA A 537 21.93 33.98 -5.12
CA ALA A 537 21.83 35.44 -5.24
C ALA A 537 21.69 36.14 -3.87
N ILE A 538 21.07 35.48 -2.90
CA ILE A 538 20.90 36.01 -1.54
C ILE A 538 22.20 35.92 -0.74
N ASN A 539 22.94 34.81 -0.88
CA ASN A 539 24.20 34.57 -0.20
C ASN A 539 25.20 33.88 -1.15
N PRO A 540 25.93 34.65 -1.98
CA PRO A 540 26.85 34.12 -2.98
C PRO A 540 28.00 33.27 -2.41
N ASP A 541 28.45 33.60 -1.20
CA ASP A 541 29.60 32.95 -0.57
C ASP A 541 29.22 31.63 0.13
N LEU A 542 27.93 31.29 0.19
CA LEU A 542 27.45 30.12 0.92
C LEU A 542 27.99 28.81 0.33
N SER A 543 28.01 28.66 -1.00
CA SER A 543 28.53 27.45 -1.65
C SER A 543 30.01 27.23 -1.33
N GLU A 544 30.81 28.29 -1.35
CA GLU A 544 32.23 28.23 -1.01
C GLU A 544 32.45 27.96 0.48
N THR A 545 31.64 28.58 1.36
CA THR A 545 31.69 28.33 2.81
C THR A 545 31.41 26.86 3.14
N LEU A 546 30.45 26.22 2.46
CA LEU A 546 30.15 24.80 2.67
C LEU A 546 31.28 23.89 2.15
N LEU A 547 31.96 24.26 1.07
CA LEU A 547 33.13 23.52 0.59
C LEU A 547 34.35 23.68 1.52
N GLU A 548 34.59 24.87 2.07
CA GLU A 548 35.64 25.07 3.07
C GLU A 548 35.35 24.27 4.34
N LEU A 549 34.09 24.17 4.76
CA LEU A 549 33.69 23.28 5.85
C LEU A 549 34.00 21.81 5.52
N LEU A 550 33.65 21.34 4.32
CA LEU A 550 33.98 19.98 3.86
C LEU A 550 35.50 19.72 3.87
N ARG A 551 36.29 20.68 3.39
CA ARG A 551 37.75 20.62 3.37
C ARG A 551 38.32 20.54 4.79
N HIS A 552 37.79 21.31 5.73
CA HIS A 552 38.21 21.26 7.13
C HIS A 552 37.98 19.88 7.76
N TYR A 553 36.83 19.26 7.50
CA TYR A 553 36.53 17.90 7.99
C TYR A 553 37.40 16.84 7.31
N MET A 554 37.66 16.98 6.01
CA MET A 554 38.52 16.07 5.24
C MET A 554 39.97 16.05 5.73
N ALA A 555 40.51 17.17 6.18
CA ALA A 555 41.87 17.24 6.73
C ALA A 555 42.08 16.38 7.99
N ASN A 556 41.01 16.13 8.76
CA ASN A 556 41.03 15.34 9.99
C ASN A 556 40.31 13.98 9.84
N ALA A 557 39.96 13.60 8.61
CA ALA A 557 39.16 12.41 8.33
C ALA A 557 39.97 11.11 8.44
N SER A 558 39.35 10.04 8.96
CA SER A 558 39.96 8.71 8.97
C SER A 558 40.29 8.23 7.56
N THR A 559 41.50 7.69 7.40
CA THR A 559 42.00 7.06 6.17
C THR A 559 41.71 5.57 6.12
N GLU A 560 41.17 4.99 7.19
CA GLU A 560 40.83 3.57 7.25
C GLU A 560 39.69 3.24 6.28
N PRO A 561 39.76 2.09 5.56
CA PRO A 561 38.67 1.62 4.72
C PRO A 561 37.38 1.44 5.52
N LEU A 562 36.29 1.98 4.99
CA LEU A 562 34.96 1.79 5.54
C LEU A 562 34.51 0.33 5.34
N PRO A 563 33.73 -0.23 6.28
CA PRO A 563 33.13 -1.54 6.09
C PRO A 563 32.20 -1.52 4.87
N ALA A 564 32.11 -2.66 4.16
CA ALA A 564 31.15 -2.83 3.08
C ALA A 564 29.73 -2.53 3.61
N THR A 565 29.00 -1.69 2.89
CA THR A 565 27.69 -1.20 3.32
C THR A 565 26.62 -2.28 3.23
N LEU A 566 25.62 -2.25 4.13
CA LEU A 566 24.46 -3.17 4.12
C LEU A 566 23.65 -3.10 2.80
N ASP A 567 23.79 -2.03 2.01
CA ASP A 567 23.24 -1.91 0.65
C ASP A 567 23.73 -3.03 -0.31
N ALA A 568 24.85 -3.68 0.01
CA ALA A 568 25.36 -4.84 -0.71
C ALA A 568 24.52 -6.11 -0.53
N GLU A 569 23.79 -6.25 0.59
CA GLU A 569 23.07 -7.48 0.95
C GLU A 569 21.61 -7.51 0.43
N THR A 570 20.99 -6.36 0.15
CA THR A 570 19.56 -6.28 -0.22
C THR A 570 19.27 -6.29 -1.72
N GLY A 571 20.28 -6.37 -2.60
CA GLY A 571 20.11 -6.79 -4.00
C GLY A 571 19.17 -5.94 -4.87
N GLN A 572 18.81 -4.72 -4.46
CA GLN A 572 17.96 -3.81 -5.23
C GLN A 572 18.76 -2.67 -5.87
N ALA A 573 19.69 -3.01 -6.75
CA ALA A 573 20.10 -2.12 -7.84
C ALA A 573 20.82 -2.93 -8.93
N GLY A 574 20.20 -3.03 -10.10
CA GLY A 574 20.84 -3.59 -11.28
C GLY A 574 21.92 -2.66 -11.82
N THR A 575 23.15 -2.83 -11.33
CA THR A 575 24.42 -2.72 -12.09
C THR A 575 25.51 -3.28 -11.20
N GLN A 576 26.10 -4.40 -11.60
CA GLN A 576 27.30 -4.99 -10.98
C GLN A 576 28.49 -4.04 -11.19
N GLN A 577 28.59 -2.97 -10.41
CA GLN A 577 29.86 -2.29 -10.16
C GLN A 577 30.39 -2.85 -8.85
N ALA A 578 31.59 -3.46 -8.90
CA ALA A 578 32.30 -3.86 -7.69
C ALA A 578 32.33 -2.65 -6.74
N GLU A 579 31.90 -2.83 -5.50
CA GLU A 579 31.91 -1.74 -4.51
C GLU A 579 33.33 -1.18 -4.42
N ASP A 580 33.49 0.08 -4.81
CA ASP A 580 34.76 0.78 -4.70
C ASP A 580 35.15 0.83 -3.20
N LEU A 581 36.41 0.50 -2.90
CA LEU A 581 36.97 0.69 -1.56
C LEU A 581 37.01 2.18 -1.23
N LEU A 582 36.30 2.60 -0.17
CA LEU A 582 36.22 4.00 0.26
C LEU A 582 36.59 4.13 1.74
N SER A 583 37.24 5.23 2.11
CA SER A 583 37.44 5.67 3.49
C SER A 583 36.56 6.88 3.79
N TYR A 584 36.54 7.32 5.05
CA TYR A 584 35.88 8.59 5.39
C TYR A 584 36.49 9.74 4.58
N GLN A 585 37.83 9.83 4.52
CA GLN A 585 38.54 10.84 3.74
C GLN A 585 38.22 10.78 2.24
N SER A 586 38.29 9.60 1.60
CA SER A 586 38.05 9.49 0.16
C SER A 586 36.58 9.74 -0.22
N SER A 587 35.64 9.47 0.70
CA SER A 587 34.23 9.79 0.52
C SER A 587 33.96 11.30 0.56
N LEU A 588 34.65 12.04 1.45
CA LEU A 588 34.57 13.51 1.49
C LEU A 588 35.21 14.13 0.24
N ALA A 589 36.34 13.59 -0.22
CA ALA A 589 36.97 14.02 -1.47
C ALA A 589 36.06 13.76 -2.69
N LEU A 590 35.34 12.64 -2.72
CA LEU A 590 34.32 12.39 -3.75
C LEU A 590 33.16 13.38 -3.70
N ALA A 591 32.67 13.75 -2.50
CA ALA A 591 31.63 14.76 -2.34
C ALA A 591 32.09 16.13 -2.85
N LEU A 592 33.36 16.49 -2.61
CA LEU A 592 33.98 17.70 -3.15
C LEU A 592 33.98 17.67 -4.69
N VAL A 593 34.44 16.56 -5.27
CA VAL A 593 34.46 16.35 -6.73
C VAL A 593 33.06 16.43 -7.33
N ASP A 594 32.07 15.77 -6.71
CA ASP A 594 30.67 15.78 -7.16
C ASP A 594 30.01 17.17 -7.13
N SER A 595 30.61 18.12 -6.38
CA SER A 595 30.10 19.48 -6.23
C SER A 595 30.63 20.44 -7.30
N LEU A 596 31.75 20.11 -7.96
CA LEU A 596 32.40 20.95 -8.97
C LEU A 596 31.48 21.43 -10.10
N PRO A 597 30.53 20.63 -10.63
CA PRO A 597 29.65 21.07 -11.71
C PRO A 597 28.70 22.21 -11.33
N TYR A 598 28.49 22.46 -10.03
CA TYR A 598 27.49 23.43 -9.57
C TYR A 598 28.10 24.78 -9.21
N LEU A 599 29.41 24.83 -8.94
CA LEU A 599 30.05 26.02 -8.36
C LEU A 599 29.87 27.28 -9.21
N PRO A 600 29.74 28.47 -8.59
CA PRO A 600 29.81 29.73 -9.30
C PRO A 600 31.08 29.83 -10.16
N LEU A 601 30.96 30.33 -11.39
CA LEU A 601 32.07 30.43 -12.36
C LEU A 601 33.37 31.02 -11.79
N PRO A 602 33.35 32.08 -10.95
CA PRO A 602 34.58 32.70 -10.47
C PRO A 602 35.48 31.77 -9.66
N ILE A 603 34.91 30.74 -9.02
CA ILE A 603 35.63 29.88 -8.08
C ILE A 603 35.93 28.48 -8.65
N VAL A 604 35.40 28.15 -9.84
CA VAL A 604 35.52 26.80 -10.43
C VAL A 604 36.97 26.39 -10.63
N GLU A 605 37.82 27.29 -11.12
CA GLU A 605 39.22 26.97 -11.39
C GLU A 605 40.02 26.67 -10.11
N ASP A 606 39.83 27.51 -9.09
CA ASP A 606 40.50 27.35 -7.80
C ASP A 606 40.06 26.04 -7.14
N TRP A 607 38.77 25.74 -7.17
CA TRP A 607 38.23 24.52 -6.59
C TRP A 607 38.58 23.25 -7.39
N LEU A 608 38.83 23.34 -8.70
CA LEU A 608 39.43 22.26 -9.47
C LEU A 608 40.85 21.93 -8.97
N ALA A 609 41.65 22.96 -8.70
CA ALA A 609 42.99 22.78 -8.15
C ALA A 609 42.95 22.22 -6.71
N ILE A 610 42.05 22.74 -5.85
CA ILE A 610 41.87 22.25 -4.48
C ILE A 610 41.39 20.79 -4.48
N ALA A 611 40.44 20.42 -5.34
CA ALA A 611 39.97 19.05 -5.46
C ALA A 611 41.07 18.09 -5.98
N ALA A 612 41.92 18.56 -6.90
CA ALA A 612 43.09 17.79 -7.34
C ALA A 612 44.14 17.64 -6.22
N GLN A 613 44.33 18.66 -5.38
CA GLN A 613 45.17 18.55 -4.19
C GLN A 613 44.60 17.53 -3.19
N ALA A 614 43.30 17.61 -2.89
CA ALA A 614 42.60 16.68 -2.00
C ALA A 614 42.71 15.22 -2.47
N LEU A 615 42.57 14.99 -3.78
CA LEU A 615 42.81 13.69 -4.39
C LEU A 615 44.22 13.15 -4.09
N ASN A 616 45.23 14.01 -4.15
CA ASN A 616 46.62 13.64 -3.92
C ASN A 616 47.00 13.50 -2.43
N GLU A 617 46.18 14.01 -1.52
CA GLU A 617 46.34 13.85 -0.07
C GLU A 617 45.91 12.46 0.42
N ILE A 618 45.08 11.74 -0.33
CA ILE A 618 44.73 10.34 -0.04
C ILE A 618 45.96 9.48 -0.33
N GLU A 619 46.61 8.91 0.68
CA GLU A 619 47.87 8.16 0.52
C GLU A 619 47.68 6.81 -0.20
N ASP A 620 46.63 6.06 0.16
CA ASP A 620 46.34 4.73 -0.38
C ASP A 620 45.87 4.83 -1.85
N PRO A 621 46.60 4.21 -2.81
CA PRO A 621 46.21 4.22 -4.21
C PRO A 621 44.85 3.54 -4.48
N GLY A 622 44.47 2.54 -3.68
CA GLY A 622 43.19 1.85 -3.82
C GLY A 622 41.99 2.75 -3.47
N LEU A 623 42.13 3.58 -2.44
CA LEU A 623 41.14 4.57 -2.02
C LEU A 623 41.14 5.82 -2.91
N ARG A 624 42.28 6.14 -3.53
CA ARG A 624 42.45 7.28 -4.44
C ARG A 624 41.82 7.04 -5.82
N GLU A 625 41.92 5.83 -6.34
CA GLU A 625 41.50 5.50 -7.71
C GLU A 625 40.01 5.80 -8.01
N PRO A 626 39.04 5.48 -7.12
CA PRO A 626 37.64 5.86 -7.31
C PRO A 626 37.45 7.38 -7.43
N VAL A 627 38.17 8.16 -6.61
CA VAL A 627 38.10 9.63 -6.62
C VAL A 627 38.69 10.18 -7.92
N LYS A 628 39.84 9.65 -8.35
CA LYS A 628 40.48 10.01 -9.62
C LYS A 628 39.57 9.72 -10.80
N ARG A 629 38.97 8.53 -10.84
CA ARG A 629 38.04 8.10 -11.89
C ARG A 629 36.85 9.04 -11.98
N ARG A 630 36.23 9.38 -10.84
CA ARG A 630 35.09 10.30 -10.81
C ARG A 630 35.49 11.72 -11.23
N PHE A 631 36.67 12.19 -10.83
CA PHE A 631 37.18 13.50 -11.26
C PHE A 631 37.28 13.57 -12.79
N LEU A 632 37.89 12.55 -13.40
CA LEU A 632 38.02 12.46 -14.86
C LEU A 632 36.66 12.35 -15.55
N ASP A 633 35.74 11.58 -14.97
CA ASP A 633 34.38 11.42 -15.49
C ASP A 633 33.63 12.75 -15.52
N ILE A 634 33.70 13.58 -14.47
CA ILE A 634 33.05 14.90 -14.46
C ILE A 634 33.57 15.83 -15.57
N LEU A 635 34.87 15.76 -15.90
CA LEU A 635 35.45 16.57 -16.97
C LEU A 635 34.99 16.14 -18.39
N VAL A 636 34.53 14.90 -18.56
CA VAL A 636 34.27 14.31 -19.88
C VAL A 636 32.78 13.97 -20.12
N SER A 637 32.02 13.67 -19.07
CA SER A 637 30.63 13.18 -19.11
C SER A 637 29.59 14.21 -19.54
N GLY A 638 29.94 15.49 -19.57
CA GLY A 638 29.00 16.58 -19.85
C GLY A 638 28.14 17.01 -18.65
N GLU A 639 28.51 16.61 -17.42
CA GLU A 639 27.86 17.11 -16.20
C GLU A 639 28.14 18.61 -15.95
N MET A 640 29.26 19.13 -16.46
CA MET A 640 29.55 20.56 -16.48
C MET A 640 28.85 21.25 -17.65
N ASP A 641 28.25 22.41 -17.39
CA ASP A 641 27.74 23.27 -18.47
C ASP A 641 28.88 23.86 -19.31
N VAL A 642 28.53 24.48 -20.44
CA VAL A 642 29.50 24.93 -21.45
C VAL A 642 30.56 25.86 -20.87
N GLU A 643 30.18 26.77 -19.97
CA GLU A 643 31.10 27.74 -19.38
C GLU A 643 32.04 27.09 -18.37
N ARG A 644 31.54 26.22 -17.49
CA ARG A 644 32.40 25.46 -16.56
C ARG A 644 33.31 24.48 -17.28
N ALA A 645 32.81 23.83 -18.32
CA ALA A 645 33.61 22.92 -19.15
C ALA A 645 34.75 23.66 -19.86
N ALA A 646 34.51 24.90 -20.35
CA ALA A 646 35.57 25.72 -20.93
C ALA A 646 36.68 26.07 -19.92
N ILE A 647 36.31 26.39 -18.68
CA ILE A 647 37.26 26.59 -17.57
C ILE A 647 38.03 25.30 -17.29
N GLY A 648 37.33 24.16 -17.18
CA GLY A 648 37.92 22.84 -16.93
C GLY A 648 38.91 22.41 -18.00
N VAL A 649 38.59 22.61 -19.29
CA VAL A 649 39.49 22.31 -20.42
C VAL A 649 40.73 23.20 -20.38
N ASN A 650 40.56 24.50 -20.10
CA ASN A 650 41.68 25.42 -20.00
C ASN A 650 42.62 25.05 -18.84
N TRP A 651 42.04 24.77 -17.68
CA TRP A 651 42.76 24.32 -16.49
C TRP A 651 43.50 23.00 -16.74
N TRP A 652 42.84 22.02 -17.36
CA TRP A 652 43.42 20.73 -17.71
C TRP A 652 44.57 20.84 -18.72
N GLY A 653 44.41 21.68 -19.75
CA GLY A 653 45.33 21.76 -20.88
C GLY A 653 46.51 22.73 -20.71
N THR A 654 46.30 23.88 -20.05
CA THR A 654 47.32 24.96 -20.02
C THR A 654 47.77 25.35 -18.61
N ARG A 655 47.03 24.97 -17.56
CA ARG A 655 47.32 25.39 -16.18
C ARG A 655 47.78 24.27 -15.25
N GLY A 656 48.28 23.16 -15.80
CA GLY A 656 48.87 22.08 -15.02
C GLY A 656 47.88 21.10 -14.37
N GLY A 657 46.58 21.19 -14.71
CA GLY A 657 45.55 20.32 -14.13
C GLY A 657 45.73 18.85 -14.48
N ARG A 658 46.18 18.54 -15.71
CA ARG A 658 46.48 17.18 -16.15
C ARG A 658 47.57 16.53 -15.29
N GLU A 659 48.66 17.23 -15.06
CA GLU A 659 49.79 16.77 -14.25
C GLU A 659 49.33 16.57 -12.81
N SER A 660 48.55 17.51 -12.27
CA SER A 660 48.02 17.47 -10.91
C SER A 660 47.13 16.26 -10.64
N VAL A 661 46.31 15.82 -11.59
CA VAL A 661 45.39 14.68 -11.42
C VAL A 661 46.01 13.33 -11.82
N ILE A 662 46.88 13.31 -12.85
CA ILE A 662 47.45 12.05 -13.37
C ILE A 662 48.71 11.64 -12.62
N LEU A 663 49.64 12.59 -12.39
CA LEU A 663 51.00 12.31 -11.93
C LEU A 663 51.16 12.41 -10.40
N GLY A 664 50.21 13.04 -9.71
CA GLY A 664 50.21 13.23 -8.26
C GLY A 664 51.47 13.90 -7.71
N ARG A 665 51.76 13.75 -6.41
CA ARG A 665 52.95 14.31 -5.70
C ARG A 665 54.33 13.86 -6.24
N THR A 666 54.39 13.15 -7.36
CA THR A 666 55.64 12.59 -7.91
C THR A 666 56.52 13.62 -8.64
N SER A 667 56.27 14.94 -8.49
CA SER A 667 56.98 16.01 -9.20
C SER A 667 57.76 17.01 -8.32
N GLU A 668 58.23 16.59 -7.13
CA GLU A 668 59.29 17.33 -6.41
C GLU A 668 60.71 16.82 -6.73
N SER A 669 60.90 16.14 -7.86
CA SER A 669 62.23 15.89 -8.45
C SER A 669 62.32 16.54 -9.83
N LEU A 670 62.00 17.83 -9.92
CA LEU A 670 62.38 18.66 -11.06
C LEU A 670 63.90 18.89 -10.98
N MET A 671 64.65 18.07 -11.71
CA MET A 671 66.06 18.30 -11.99
C MET A 671 66.23 19.68 -12.64
N MET A 672 66.84 20.60 -11.90
CA MET A 672 67.33 21.89 -12.39
C MET A 672 68.45 21.66 -13.41
N SER A 673 68.13 21.69 -14.70
CA SER A 673 69.14 21.77 -15.76
C SER A 673 69.57 23.23 -15.91
N GLY A 674 70.69 23.58 -15.29
CA GLY A 674 71.26 24.91 -15.35
C GLY A 674 72.55 25.04 -14.55
N ALA A 675 73.65 24.48 -15.05
CA ALA A 675 74.99 24.81 -14.55
C ALA A 675 75.99 24.86 -15.72
N ILE A 676 76.59 26.03 -15.91
CA ILE A 676 77.63 26.35 -16.89
C ILE A 676 79.01 25.99 -16.32
N GLY A 677 79.86 25.38 -17.17
CA GLY A 677 81.33 25.48 -17.17
C GLY A 677 82.13 24.33 -16.54
N PRO A 678 83.41 24.10 -16.93
CA PRO A 678 84.30 24.99 -17.68
C PRO A 678 84.99 24.40 -18.93
N GLU A 679 85.60 25.31 -19.69
CA GLU A 679 86.48 25.14 -20.85
C GLU A 679 87.60 24.10 -20.68
N ARG A 680 87.93 23.39 -21.77
CA ARG A 680 89.30 22.94 -22.03
C ARG A 680 89.69 23.16 -23.50
N SER A 681 90.80 23.87 -23.60
CA SER A 681 91.59 24.26 -24.76
C SER A 681 92.01 23.13 -25.70
N SER A 682 92.05 23.51 -26.98
CA SER A 682 92.81 22.95 -28.10
C SER A 682 94.15 22.29 -27.77
N HIS A 683 94.44 21.15 -28.39
CA HIS A 683 95.71 20.90 -29.11
C HIS A 683 95.57 19.72 -30.10
N LEU A 684 96.00 20.00 -31.34
CA LEU A 684 96.19 19.17 -32.55
C LEU A 684 94.95 18.80 -33.38
#